data_AF-A0A5R9L3A5-F1
#
_entry.id   AF-A0A5R9L3A5-F1
#
_cell.length_a   1.000
_cell.length_b   1.000
_cell.length_c   1.000
_cell.angle_alpha   90.00
_cell.angle_beta   90.00
_cell.angle_gamma   90.00
#
_symmetry.space_group_name_H-M   'P 1'
#
loop_
_entity.id
_entity.type
_entity.pdbx_description
1 polymer ?
#
loop_
_entity_poly.entity_id
_entity_poly.type
_entity_poly.pdbx_seq_one_letter_code
_entity_poly.pdbx_strand_id
1 'polypeptide(L)'
;MTLGRKRTILVLFCMFIAECSYASTFYVKSGGGSGSGLDDANAWNLTKLNATRLAPGDRVLFKRGDVFYGIITCNSGGNSDNPIIYDAYGNGENPVISGFSQHSGWKQLRGNIYYVPLDVPSLNLVTVDGAVKGMGRFPDTGYLPYTSHIGNEAIGGAAVAELPFDPAGGEVVIRKTRWILDRHLVKSRNASTLTYTTSSDYGSNASYSPVDGNGFFIQNHLETLSSDGEWFYDKAAKRLYVYFEGAVESRVVKASAQMQNVYLNYWTNIQFRNLDFEGGNIHGIYLIGTSNVKIDHCNVRNQGGNGIWGSYITNLSITNSTIHHSLNNGIHLEQEGKSILVDQVKISDTGNIAGAAKSGDGAQEGIFLVGEGLTVTNSSIVNSGYIGINFEGNNVLIERNYVDTFSNVKDDGAGIYTYNPGDRSYNRIVRKNIVLNAKGAFAGAEGHFWEPFGKAAGIYLDDRSRGTIIDQNTVANGNWGGIFLHNTGDVQVTSNLVYNFAQQLLFVVESADINRNFIITGNRFIARTASQKTAQINLAVKDDIKKMGVFDNNIYARPIDDNQTFTVFKGYEGGMETNLSLDEWKAGFAMDANSVKSKVKTDQDSNIRFEYNYSDQESTVPISSLYSDVAVKRYSSNVKIPAYSGVVLVSIPKLSVVESTGSGDWDQPGLWSGGYVPGPEDAVRINKEHIIQVDEDIVTRKIDVSAGAELHFLGNHKVQKAE
;
A
#
# COMPACT_ATOMS: atom_id res chain seq x y z
N MET A 1 41.38 -87.23 6.57
CA MET A 1 40.71 -86.61 7.72
C MET A 1 41.03 -85.12 7.70
N THR A 2 40.00 -84.30 7.63
CA THR A 2 40.00 -82.91 7.17
C THR A 2 40.27 -81.93 8.32
N LEU A 3 41.15 -80.96 8.10
CA LEU A 3 41.50 -79.87 9.02
C LEU A 3 40.30 -78.93 9.28
N GLY A 4 39.99 -78.69 10.56
CA GLY A 4 39.01 -77.70 11.00
C GLY A 4 39.56 -76.27 10.99
N ARG A 5 38.96 -75.38 10.19
CA ARG A 5 39.20 -73.93 10.21
C ARG A 5 38.47 -73.28 11.40
N LYS A 6 39.22 -72.68 12.34
CA LYS A 6 38.68 -71.72 13.30
C LYS A 6 38.44 -70.38 12.58
N ARG A 7 37.20 -69.89 12.57
CA ARG A 7 36.84 -68.54 12.12
C ARG A 7 36.85 -67.61 13.33
N THR A 8 37.79 -66.68 13.38
CA THR A 8 37.78 -65.54 14.30
C THR A 8 36.83 -64.49 13.74
N ILE A 9 35.73 -64.21 14.43
CA ILE A 9 34.81 -63.10 14.12
C ILE A 9 35.34 -61.87 14.87
N LEU A 10 35.79 -60.86 14.13
CA LEU A 10 36.14 -59.55 14.65
C LEU A 10 34.86 -58.68 14.63
N VAL A 11 34.26 -58.44 15.79
CA VAL A 11 33.13 -57.51 15.94
C VAL A 11 33.70 -56.10 16.07
N LEU A 12 33.56 -55.30 15.01
CA LEU A 12 33.91 -53.87 15.02
C LEU A 12 32.77 -53.11 15.72
N PHE A 13 32.99 -52.67 16.95
CA PHE A 13 32.04 -51.86 17.72
C PHE A 13 32.21 -50.39 17.31
N CYS A 14 31.44 -49.92 16.32
CA CYS A 14 31.35 -48.49 16.00
C CYS A 14 30.60 -47.77 17.12
N MET A 15 31.34 -47.17 18.07
CA MET A 15 30.78 -46.15 18.95
C MET A 15 30.43 -44.92 18.10
N PHE A 16 29.14 -44.76 17.77
CA PHE A 16 28.59 -43.45 17.44
C PHE A 16 28.59 -42.63 18.73
N ILE A 17 29.67 -41.89 18.97
CA ILE A 17 29.65 -40.77 19.91
C ILE A 17 28.75 -39.73 19.24
N ALA A 18 27.50 -39.66 19.68
CA ALA A 18 26.66 -38.51 19.39
C ALA A 18 27.33 -37.31 20.07
N GLU A 19 28.07 -36.50 19.30
CA GLU A 19 28.51 -35.20 19.77
C GLU A 19 27.26 -34.40 20.10
N CYS A 20 26.95 -34.31 21.39
CA CYS A 20 25.96 -33.39 21.91
C CYS A 20 26.59 -32.00 21.76
N SER A 21 26.44 -31.39 20.58
CA SER A 21 26.85 -30.02 20.32
C SER A 21 25.98 -29.12 21.21
N TYR A 22 26.53 -28.64 22.31
CA TYR A 22 25.87 -27.66 23.16
C TYR A 22 25.77 -26.32 22.42
N ALA A 23 24.58 -25.73 22.41
CA ALA A 23 24.34 -24.39 21.93
C ALA A 23 25.28 -23.38 22.61
N SER A 24 26.11 -22.68 21.83
CA SER A 24 27.03 -21.66 22.33
C SER A 24 26.42 -20.27 22.20
N THR A 25 26.79 -19.35 23.10
CA THR A 25 26.43 -17.94 23.00
C THR A 25 27.69 -17.13 22.73
N PHE A 26 27.72 -16.46 21.58
CA PHE A 26 28.80 -15.61 21.14
C PHE A 26 28.44 -14.13 21.26
N TYR A 27 29.34 -13.31 21.76
CA TYR A 27 29.18 -11.86 21.92
C TYR A 27 29.93 -11.12 20.83
N VAL A 28 29.33 -10.06 20.28
CA VAL A 28 29.88 -9.21 19.23
C VAL A 28 29.78 -7.75 19.67
N LYS A 29 30.88 -6.99 19.60
CA LYS A 29 30.91 -5.57 19.98
C LYS A 29 31.79 -4.73 19.06
N SER A 30 31.53 -3.43 19.02
CA SER A 30 32.41 -2.47 18.34
C SER A 30 33.79 -2.47 19.02
N GLY A 31 34.85 -2.54 18.20
CA GLY A 31 36.21 -2.77 18.71
C GLY A 31 36.49 -4.20 19.19
N GLY A 32 35.58 -5.15 18.97
CA GLY A 32 35.82 -6.58 19.20
C GLY A 32 36.93 -7.16 18.32
N GLY A 33 37.35 -8.39 18.64
CA GLY A 33 38.50 -9.05 18.02
C GLY A 33 38.17 -10.41 17.42
N SER A 34 39.16 -11.30 17.42
CA SER A 34 39.07 -12.68 16.95
C SER A 34 39.20 -13.72 18.08
N GLY A 35 38.89 -13.33 19.32
CA GLY A 35 38.98 -14.16 20.52
C GLY A 35 37.96 -15.30 20.58
N SER A 36 37.66 -15.80 21.80
CA SER A 36 36.71 -16.91 21.99
C SER A 36 35.27 -16.55 21.64
N GLY A 37 34.88 -15.27 21.81
CA GLY A 37 33.52 -14.80 21.65
C GLY A 37 32.58 -15.19 22.80
N LEU A 38 33.04 -15.90 23.83
CA LEU A 38 32.17 -16.48 24.87
C LEU A 38 31.81 -15.52 26.01
N ASP A 39 32.36 -14.30 26.01
CA ASP A 39 32.09 -13.23 26.97
C ASP A 39 32.32 -11.85 26.33
N ASP A 40 31.88 -10.76 26.98
CA ASP A 40 32.05 -9.39 26.46
C ASP A 40 33.53 -9.01 26.30
N ALA A 41 34.44 -9.50 27.16
CA ALA A 41 35.86 -9.14 27.12
C ALA A 41 36.55 -9.74 25.88
N ASN A 42 36.14 -10.95 25.48
CA ASN A 42 36.65 -11.70 24.33
C ASN A 42 35.71 -11.66 23.11
N ALA A 43 34.78 -10.70 23.08
CA ALA A 43 33.77 -10.54 22.04
C ALA A 43 34.39 -10.41 20.62
N TRP A 44 33.66 -10.94 19.65
CA TRP A 44 34.02 -10.90 18.24
C TRP A 44 33.77 -9.53 17.61
N ASN A 45 34.47 -9.26 16.51
CA ASN A 45 34.01 -8.31 15.50
C ASN A 45 33.25 -9.00 14.36
N LEU A 46 32.68 -8.20 13.47
CA LEU A 46 31.88 -8.67 12.35
C LEU A 46 32.67 -9.58 11.38
N THR A 47 33.97 -9.31 11.17
CA THR A 47 34.83 -10.14 10.33
C THR A 47 34.98 -11.55 10.90
N LYS A 48 35.23 -11.68 12.21
CA LYS A 48 35.33 -12.98 12.89
C LYS A 48 34.00 -13.72 12.85
N LEU A 49 32.87 -13.02 13.07
CA LEU A 49 31.53 -13.62 12.96
C LEU A 49 31.33 -14.24 11.57
N ASN A 50 31.53 -13.45 10.51
CA ASN A 50 31.29 -13.91 9.13
C ASN A 50 32.22 -15.04 8.68
N ALA A 51 33.39 -15.17 9.30
CA ALA A 51 34.34 -16.26 9.06
C ALA A 51 34.04 -17.54 9.87
N THR A 52 33.10 -17.48 10.82
CA THR A 52 32.78 -18.60 11.71
C THR A 52 31.54 -19.32 11.24
N ARG A 53 31.60 -20.66 11.20
CA ARG A 53 30.45 -21.51 10.89
C ARG A 53 29.73 -21.88 12.19
N LEU A 54 28.54 -21.31 12.39
CA LEU A 54 27.73 -21.54 13.59
C LEU A 54 27.05 -22.92 13.55
N ALA A 55 26.85 -23.53 14.71
CA ALA A 55 26.12 -24.77 14.90
C ALA A 55 24.63 -24.51 15.23
N PRO A 56 23.73 -25.48 14.96
CA PRO A 56 22.34 -25.38 15.40
C PRO A 56 22.22 -25.09 16.90
N GLY A 57 21.39 -24.12 17.26
CA GLY A 57 21.19 -23.65 18.63
C GLY A 57 22.10 -22.49 19.05
N ASP A 58 23.14 -22.17 18.27
CA ASP A 58 24.03 -21.06 18.59
C ASP A 58 23.31 -19.70 18.60
N ARG A 59 23.76 -18.83 19.49
CA ARG A 59 23.29 -17.45 19.63
C ARG A 59 24.43 -16.48 19.39
N VAL A 60 24.18 -15.43 18.63
CA VAL A 60 25.10 -14.31 18.37
C VAL A 60 24.46 -13.05 18.93
N LEU A 61 25.06 -12.49 19.98
CA LEU A 61 24.54 -11.33 20.70
C LEU A 61 25.38 -10.09 20.38
N PHE A 62 24.76 -9.09 19.76
CA PHE A 62 25.39 -7.80 19.45
C PHE A 62 25.17 -6.81 20.58
N LYS A 63 26.22 -6.05 20.94
CA LYS A 63 26.16 -5.10 22.06
C LYS A 63 25.26 -3.91 21.74
N ARG A 64 24.26 -3.65 22.58
CA ARG A 64 23.39 -2.47 22.48
C ARG A 64 24.19 -1.18 22.54
N GLY A 65 23.75 -0.19 21.76
CA GLY A 65 24.43 1.09 21.56
C GLY A 65 25.58 1.09 20.54
N ASP A 66 26.05 -0.08 20.08
CA ASP A 66 27.14 -0.16 19.10
C ASP A 66 26.62 -0.10 17.65
N VAL A 67 27.48 0.45 16.77
CA VAL A 67 27.31 0.43 15.31
C VAL A 67 28.36 -0.49 14.69
N PHE A 68 27.91 -1.42 13.85
CA PHE A 68 28.74 -2.40 13.14
C PHE A 68 28.72 -2.08 11.65
N TYR A 69 29.84 -1.57 11.13
CA TYR A 69 29.98 -1.29 9.71
C TYR A 69 30.28 -2.57 8.91
N GLY A 70 29.40 -2.92 7.98
CA GLY A 70 29.54 -4.12 7.13
C GLY A 70 28.22 -4.87 6.96
N ILE A 71 28.34 -6.19 6.79
CA ILE A 71 27.22 -7.11 6.51
C ILE A 71 27.22 -8.28 7.49
N ILE A 72 26.05 -8.83 7.81
CA ILE A 72 25.92 -10.17 8.39
C ILE A 72 25.77 -11.17 7.24
N THR A 73 26.72 -12.10 7.12
CA THR A 73 26.67 -13.20 6.15
C THR A 73 26.33 -14.49 6.86
N CYS A 74 25.10 -14.99 6.68
CA CYS A 74 24.71 -16.29 7.22
C CYS A 74 25.35 -17.41 6.39
N ASN A 75 26.21 -18.21 7.00
CA ASN A 75 26.97 -19.29 6.33
C ASN A 75 26.63 -20.70 6.87
N SER A 76 25.63 -20.80 7.75
CA SER A 76 25.04 -22.03 8.27
C SER A 76 23.60 -21.80 8.71
N GLY A 77 22.85 -22.88 8.91
CA GLY A 77 21.46 -22.87 9.38
C GLY A 77 21.29 -23.72 10.64
N GLY A 78 20.21 -23.45 11.38
CA GLY A 78 19.80 -24.27 12.51
C GLY A 78 18.98 -25.48 12.09
N ASN A 79 18.35 -26.13 13.07
CA ASN A 79 17.30 -27.13 12.85
C ASN A 79 15.98 -26.69 13.50
N SER A 80 14.90 -27.44 13.31
CA SER A 80 13.54 -27.08 13.79
C SER A 80 13.49 -26.81 15.29
N ASP A 81 14.30 -27.54 16.06
CA ASP A 81 14.30 -27.49 17.52
C ASP A 81 15.34 -26.49 18.04
N ASN A 82 16.38 -26.23 17.24
CA ASN A 82 17.55 -25.44 17.60
C ASN A 82 17.91 -24.46 16.47
N PRO A 83 17.14 -23.36 16.30
CA PRO A 83 17.45 -22.32 15.33
C PRO A 83 18.73 -21.58 15.72
N ILE A 84 19.41 -20.98 14.74
CA ILE A 84 20.48 -20.00 15.00
C ILE A 84 19.85 -18.63 15.24
N ILE A 85 20.30 -17.93 16.28
CA ILE A 85 19.69 -16.68 16.73
C ILE A 85 20.71 -15.54 16.70
N TYR A 86 20.42 -14.49 15.94
CA TYR A 86 21.11 -13.20 16.01
C TYR A 86 20.24 -12.24 16.83
N ASP A 87 20.76 -11.76 17.97
CA ASP A 87 20.01 -10.96 18.95
C ASP A 87 20.92 -9.89 19.57
N ALA A 88 20.43 -9.14 20.55
CA ALA A 88 21.17 -8.09 21.25
C ALA A 88 21.45 -8.43 22.72
N TYR A 89 22.49 -7.81 23.30
CA TYR A 89 22.76 -7.85 24.76
C TYR A 89 23.16 -6.48 25.31
N GLY A 90 23.10 -6.33 26.64
CA GLY A 90 23.39 -5.08 27.33
C GLY A 90 22.15 -4.19 27.47
N ASN A 91 22.36 -2.88 27.65
CA ASN A 91 21.31 -1.88 27.83
C ASN A 91 21.40 -0.80 26.75
N GLY A 92 20.29 -0.12 26.47
CA GLY A 92 20.21 0.97 25.51
C GLY A 92 19.60 0.58 24.16
N GLU A 93 19.80 1.43 23.16
CA GLU A 93 19.28 1.26 21.80
C GLU A 93 19.76 -0.05 21.15
N ASN A 94 18.98 -0.55 20.20
CA ASN A 94 19.36 -1.73 19.42
C ASN A 94 20.73 -1.52 18.73
N PRO A 95 21.58 -2.55 18.66
CA PRO A 95 22.78 -2.52 17.82
C PRO A 95 22.42 -2.27 16.35
N VAL A 96 23.21 -1.43 15.67
CA VAL A 96 22.98 -1.06 14.27
C VAL A 96 23.97 -1.77 13.36
N ILE A 97 23.49 -2.56 12.40
CA ILE A 97 24.28 -3.07 11.28
C ILE A 97 24.19 -2.04 10.15
N SER A 98 25.28 -1.33 9.90
CA SER A 98 25.33 -0.20 8.96
C SER A 98 26.11 -0.56 7.70
N GLY A 99 25.45 -0.42 6.55
CA GLY A 99 26.06 -0.52 5.23
C GLY A 99 26.69 0.79 4.74
N PHE A 100 26.61 1.87 5.53
CA PHE A 100 27.15 3.18 5.18
C PHE A 100 28.66 3.29 5.37
N SER A 101 29.29 4.18 4.60
CA SER A 101 30.53 4.87 4.98
C SER A 101 30.25 6.37 5.14
N GLN A 102 30.91 7.02 6.11
CA GLN A 102 30.81 8.47 6.33
C GLN A 102 31.93 9.19 5.57
N HIS A 103 31.61 10.34 4.96
CA HIS A 103 32.53 11.10 4.12
C HIS A 103 32.70 12.54 4.62
N SER A 104 33.93 13.03 4.57
CA SER A 104 34.36 14.38 4.95
C SER A 104 35.54 14.82 4.08
N GLY A 105 36.10 16.02 4.28
CA GLY A 105 37.23 16.52 3.50
C GLY A 105 36.83 16.89 2.06
N TRP A 106 35.66 17.50 1.92
CA TRP A 106 35.04 17.86 0.66
C TRP A 106 35.87 18.90 -0.10
N LYS A 107 36.11 18.64 -1.39
CA LYS A 107 36.80 19.56 -2.28
C LYS A 107 35.80 20.27 -3.16
N GLN A 108 35.85 21.61 -3.19
CA GLN A 108 35.00 22.38 -4.09
C GLN A 108 35.43 22.13 -5.54
N LEU A 109 34.48 21.76 -6.40
CA LEU A 109 34.68 21.69 -7.84
C LEU A 109 34.41 23.06 -8.48
N ARG A 110 33.19 23.56 -8.30
CA ARG A 110 32.72 24.87 -8.79
C ARG A 110 31.41 25.23 -8.09
N GLY A 111 31.16 26.53 -7.88
CA GLY A 111 29.92 27.00 -7.22
C GLY A 111 29.68 26.24 -5.91
N ASN A 112 28.47 25.71 -5.76
CA ASN A 112 28.06 24.92 -4.59
C ASN A 112 28.29 23.41 -4.76
N ILE A 113 29.01 22.96 -5.79
CA ILE A 113 29.28 21.54 -6.04
C ILE A 113 30.62 21.16 -5.43
N TYR A 114 30.59 20.19 -4.54
CA TYR A 114 31.74 19.63 -3.85
C TYR A 114 31.88 18.14 -4.15
N TYR A 115 33.07 17.58 -4.00
CA TYR A 115 33.31 16.16 -4.19
C TYR A 115 34.29 15.54 -3.19
N VAL A 116 34.18 14.22 -3.07
CA VAL A 116 35.03 13.35 -2.25
C VAL A 116 35.32 12.05 -3.04
N PRO A 117 36.51 11.42 -2.87
CA PRO A 117 36.76 10.10 -3.43
C PRO A 117 35.79 9.06 -2.86
N LEU A 118 35.20 8.25 -3.74
CA LEU A 118 34.34 7.12 -3.41
C LEU A 118 34.49 6.05 -4.49
N ASP A 119 34.79 4.81 -4.11
CA ASP A 119 34.96 3.69 -5.04
C ASP A 119 34.06 2.53 -4.63
N VAL A 120 32.82 2.56 -5.12
CA VAL A 120 31.78 1.54 -4.88
C VAL A 120 31.23 1.01 -6.22
N PRO A 121 30.78 -0.26 -6.28
CA PRO A 121 30.30 -0.84 -7.53
C PRO A 121 29.07 -0.13 -8.10
N SER A 122 28.19 0.37 -7.23
CA SER A 122 27.05 1.23 -7.55
C SER A 122 26.66 2.03 -6.30
N LEU A 123 25.93 3.12 -6.48
CA LEU A 123 25.42 3.95 -5.39
C LEU A 123 23.99 4.37 -5.69
N ASN A 124 23.06 4.06 -4.79
CA ASN A 124 21.66 4.48 -4.89
C ASN A 124 21.18 5.25 -3.64
N LEU A 125 21.99 5.28 -2.57
CA LEU A 125 21.61 5.91 -1.31
C LEU A 125 22.72 6.81 -0.75
N VAL A 126 22.36 8.07 -0.57
CA VAL A 126 23.14 9.07 0.16
C VAL A 126 22.24 9.75 1.18
N THR A 127 22.78 9.98 2.38
CA THR A 127 22.16 10.84 3.38
C THR A 127 23.03 12.06 3.64
N VAL A 128 22.38 13.20 3.85
CA VAL A 128 23.02 14.45 4.28
C VAL A 128 22.32 14.90 5.54
N ASP A 129 23.07 15.06 6.63
CA ASP A 129 22.58 15.42 7.96
C ASP A 129 21.45 14.51 8.46
N GLY A 130 21.56 13.22 8.14
CA GLY A 130 20.59 12.18 8.54
C GLY A 130 19.38 12.03 7.62
N ALA A 131 19.16 12.96 6.68
CA ALA A 131 18.06 12.88 5.71
C ALA A 131 18.48 12.15 4.43
N VAL A 132 17.64 11.25 3.94
CA VAL A 132 17.82 10.61 2.62
C VAL A 132 17.62 11.65 1.52
N LYS A 133 18.55 11.71 0.56
CA LYS A 133 18.53 12.67 -0.55
C LYS A 133 18.38 11.97 -1.89
N GLY A 134 17.59 12.56 -2.79
CA GLY A 134 17.53 12.14 -4.19
C GLY A 134 18.81 12.53 -4.95
N MET A 135 19.07 11.85 -6.06
CA MET A 135 20.07 12.32 -7.01
C MET A 135 19.65 13.69 -7.56
N GLY A 136 20.62 14.50 -7.98
CA GLY A 136 20.29 15.72 -8.74
C GLY A 136 19.47 15.38 -9.98
N ARG A 137 18.51 16.25 -10.32
CA ARG A 137 17.62 16.04 -11.46
C ARG A 137 17.31 17.32 -12.24
N PHE A 138 17.07 17.18 -13.54
CA PHE A 138 16.61 18.25 -14.42
C PHE A 138 15.36 17.82 -15.20
N PRO A 139 14.27 18.61 -15.15
CA PRO A 139 14.05 19.76 -14.28
C PRO A 139 14.00 19.35 -12.81
N ASP A 140 14.23 20.30 -11.90
CA ASP A 140 14.22 20.07 -10.44
C ASP A 140 12.88 19.48 -9.96
N THR A 141 11.77 19.81 -10.64
CA THR A 141 10.43 19.26 -10.39
C THR A 141 9.68 19.01 -11.69
N GLY A 142 8.66 18.14 -11.64
CA GLY A 142 7.80 17.84 -12.81
C GLY A 142 8.45 16.90 -13.82
N TYR A 143 7.97 16.92 -15.07
CA TYR A 143 8.47 16.09 -16.15
C TYR A 143 8.50 16.90 -17.46
N LEU A 144 9.53 16.71 -18.28
CA LEU A 144 9.60 17.22 -19.65
C LEU A 144 8.83 16.28 -20.58
N PRO A 145 8.00 16.78 -21.49
CA PRO A 145 7.27 15.91 -22.41
C PRO A 145 8.19 15.33 -23.49
N TYR A 146 7.93 14.08 -23.91
CA TYR A 146 8.44 13.52 -25.16
C TYR A 146 7.30 13.27 -26.14
N THR A 147 7.54 13.49 -27.42
CA THR A 147 6.52 13.46 -28.48
C THR A 147 6.73 12.33 -29.50
N SER A 148 7.81 11.56 -29.35
CA SER A 148 8.09 10.38 -30.16
C SER A 148 8.98 9.40 -29.39
N HIS A 149 8.98 8.14 -29.79
CA HIS A 149 9.91 7.12 -29.31
C HIS A 149 10.31 6.13 -30.41
N ILE A 150 11.41 5.41 -30.20
CA ILE A 150 11.86 4.29 -31.04
C ILE A 150 12.01 3.07 -30.13
N GLY A 151 10.98 2.22 -30.14
CA GLY A 151 10.91 1.07 -29.23
C GLY A 151 11.17 1.47 -27.78
N ASN A 152 11.99 0.68 -27.10
CA ASN A 152 12.39 0.93 -25.72
C ASN A 152 13.77 1.57 -25.58
N GLU A 153 14.29 2.19 -26.63
CA GLU A 153 15.71 2.57 -26.72
C GLU A 153 15.94 4.07 -26.96
N ALA A 154 14.90 4.79 -27.38
CA ALA A 154 14.97 6.22 -27.58
C ALA A 154 13.64 6.93 -27.37
N ILE A 155 13.71 8.16 -26.87
CA ILE A 155 12.63 9.14 -26.88
C ILE A 155 13.07 10.38 -27.66
N GLY A 156 12.12 11.14 -28.18
CA GLY A 156 12.40 12.35 -28.91
C GLY A 156 11.34 13.45 -28.74
N GLY A 157 11.68 14.63 -29.23
CA GLY A 157 10.82 15.81 -29.19
C GLY A 157 11.58 17.11 -28.93
N ALA A 158 10.86 18.23 -28.91
CA ALA A 158 11.44 19.55 -28.69
C ALA A 158 12.17 19.65 -27.33
N ALA A 159 11.57 19.12 -26.26
CA ALA A 159 12.16 19.16 -24.93
C ALA A 159 13.49 18.39 -24.83
N VAL A 160 13.69 17.35 -25.65
CA VAL A 160 14.98 16.65 -25.77
C VAL A 160 16.02 17.55 -26.46
N ALA A 161 15.63 18.25 -27.53
CA ALA A 161 16.52 19.18 -28.24
C ALA A 161 16.92 20.38 -27.37
N GLU A 162 16.04 20.81 -26.47
CA GLU A 162 16.19 21.98 -25.59
C GLU A 162 16.93 21.69 -24.27
N LEU A 163 17.34 20.44 -24.02
CA LEU A 163 18.14 20.11 -22.83
C LEU A 163 19.39 21.02 -22.75
N PRO A 164 19.66 21.65 -21.59
CA PRO A 164 20.70 22.69 -21.48
C PRO A 164 22.13 22.13 -21.40
N PHE A 165 22.29 20.81 -21.38
CA PHE A 165 23.58 20.12 -21.34
C PHE A 165 23.50 18.81 -22.15
N ASP A 166 24.65 18.17 -22.37
CA ASP A 166 24.70 16.80 -22.89
C ASP A 166 24.46 15.80 -21.75
N PRO A 167 23.35 15.05 -21.75
CA PRO A 167 22.99 14.14 -20.65
C PRO A 167 23.73 12.79 -20.69
N ALA A 168 24.63 12.56 -21.66
CA ALA A 168 25.35 11.29 -21.79
C ALA A 168 26.09 10.88 -20.51
N GLY A 169 25.94 9.60 -20.12
CA GLY A 169 26.51 9.07 -18.87
C GLY A 169 25.65 9.33 -17.63
N GLY A 170 24.63 10.18 -17.72
CA GLY A 170 23.57 10.30 -16.72
C GLY A 170 22.45 9.28 -16.92
N GLU A 171 21.36 9.44 -16.18
CA GLU A 171 20.15 8.63 -16.29
C GLU A 171 18.99 9.45 -16.87
N VAL A 172 18.18 8.82 -17.72
CA VAL A 172 16.84 9.31 -18.04
C VAL A 172 15.82 8.47 -17.29
N VAL A 173 14.91 9.15 -16.61
CA VAL A 173 13.76 8.55 -15.93
C VAL A 173 12.52 8.84 -16.73
N ILE A 174 11.84 7.79 -17.21
CA ILE A 174 10.73 7.88 -18.16
C ILE A 174 9.45 7.40 -17.51
N ARG A 175 8.41 8.25 -17.54
CA ARG A 175 7.05 7.84 -17.25
C ARG A 175 6.49 7.15 -18.49
N LYS A 176 6.51 5.82 -18.51
CA LYS A 176 6.09 5.06 -19.68
C LYS A 176 4.58 4.87 -19.74
N THR A 177 3.98 4.58 -18.59
CA THR A 177 2.52 4.51 -18.39
C THR A 177 2.21 4.86 -16.94
N ARG A 178 0.94 4.88 -16.54
CA ARG A 178 0.48 5.30 -15.20
C ARG A 178 1.14 4.52 -14.05
N TRP A 179 1.35 3.23 -14.22
CA TRP A 179 1.95 2.36 -13.19
C TRP A 179 3.46 2.13 -13.34
N ILE A 180 4.12 2.74 -14.35
CA ILE A 180 5.54 2.50 -14.67
C ILE A 180 6.35 3.80 -14.66
N LEU A 181 7.48 3.75 -13.97
CA LEU A 181 8.51 4.78 -13.96
C LEU A 181 9.87 4.09 -14.07
N ASP A 182 10.47 4.13 -15.25
CA ASP A 182 11.69 3.38 -15.55
C ASP A 182 12.91 4.29 -15.60
N ARG A 183 14.04 3.75 -15.14
CA ARG A 183 15.37 4.37 -15.23
C ARG A 183 16.17 3.71 -16.36
N HIS A 184 16.89 4.54 -17.12
CA HIS A 184 17.76 4.12 -18.21
C HIS A 184 19.06 4.91 -18.23
N LEU A 185 20.19 4.26 -18.52
CA LEU A 185 21.45 4.96 -18.75
C LEU A 185 21.42 5.66 -20.11
N VAL A 186 21.71 6.96 -20.13
CA VAL A 186 21.77 7.74 -21.37
C VAL A 186 23.05 7.41 -22.14
N LYS A 187 22.90 7.01 -23.41
CA LYS A 187 24.02 6.74 -24.31
C LYS A 187 24.48 8.00 -25.03
N SER A 188 23.54 8.70 -25.66
CA SER A 188 23.82 9.91 -26.44
C SER A 188 22.56 10.68 -26.74
N ARG A 189 22.74 11.96 -27.07
CA ARG A 189 21.73 12.83 -27.66
C ARG A 189 22.15 13.25 -29.07
N ASN A 190 21.28 13.06 -30.05
CA ASN A 190 21.47 13.57 -31.41
C ASN A 190 20.26 14.41 -31.81
N ALA A 191 20.46 15.72 -31.93
CA ALA A 191 19.41 16.70 -32.16
C ALA A 191 18.24 16.51 -31.16
N SER A 192 17.07 16.11 -31.67
CA SER A 192 15.85 15.89 -30.88
C SER A 192 15.66 14.46 -30.39
N THR A 193 16.66 13.59 -30.49
CA THR A 193 16.56 12.18 -30.10
C THR A 193 17.56 11.85 -28.98
N LEU A 194 17.04 11.33 -27.87
CA LEU A 194 17.81 10.84 -26.73
C LEU A 194 17.80 9.31 -26.76
N THR A 195 18.98 8.70 -26.87
CA THR A 195 19.13 7.23 -26.88
C THR A 195 19.67 6.73 -25.54
N TYR A 196 19.22 5.56 -25.12
CA TYR A 196 19.53 5.00 -23.81
C TYR A 196 19.64 3.46 -23.83
N THR A 197 20.04 2.86 -22.72
CA THR A 197 20.15 1.40 -22.57
C THR A 197 18.84 0.79 -22.08
N THR A 198 18.59 -0.44 -22.53
CA THR A 198 17.65 -1.38 -21.92
C THR A 198 18.44 -2.37 -21.06
N SER A 199 19.08 -1.88 -20.00
CA SER A 199 19.84 -2.75 -19.07
C SER A 199 19.01 -3.19 -17.88
N SER A 200 19.28 -4.38 -17.36
CA SER A 200 18.61 -4.91 -16.16
C SER A 200 19.16 -4.33 -14.85
N ASP A 201 20.08 -3.36 -14.91
CA ASP A 201 20.78 -2.84 -13.71
C ASP A 201 19.81 -2.22 -12.69
N TYR A 202 18.66 -1.75 -13.16
CA TYR A 202 17.59 -1.20 -12.34
C TYR A 202 16.36 -2.12 -12.26
N GLY A 203 16.42 -3.35 -12.78
CA GLY A 203 15.24 -4.22 -12.94
C GLY A 203 14.69 -4.25 -14.36
N SER A 204 13.45 -4.70 -14.55
CA SER A 204 12.87 -4.86 -15.88
C SER A 204 12.41 -3.52 -16.44
N ASN A 205 13.16 -2.97 -17.39
CA ASN A 205 12.82 -1.71 -18.08
C ASN A 205 12.48 -1.92 -19.57
N ALA A 206 12.19 -3.16 -19.97
CA ALA A 206 11.81 -3.50 -21.35
C ALA A 206 10.37 -4.01 -21.46
N SER A 207 9.69 -4.30 -20.34
CA SER A 207 8.32 -4.85 -20.32
C SER A 207 7.28 -3.89 -20.88
N TYR A 208 7.50 -2.58 -20.73
CA TYR A 208 6.59 -1.52 -21.18
C TYR A 208 7.28 -0.58 -22.14
N SER A 209 6.58 -0.17 -23.19
CA SER A 209 7.06 0.85 -24.14
C SER A 209 6.72 2.25 -23.63
N PRO A 210 7.53 3.28 -23.93
CA PRO A 210 7.12 4.68 -23.77
C PRO A 210 5.81 4.97 -24.53
N VAL A 211 5.07 5.96 -24.06
CA VAL A 211 3.82 6.44 -24.68
C VAL A 211 4.02 7.92 -25.04
N ASP A 212 3.90 8.24 -26.32
CA ASP A 212 4.09 9.62 -26.78
C ASP A 212 3.12 10.58 -26.08
N GLY A 213 3.64 11.73 -25.65
CA GLY A 213 2.91 12.72 -24.85
C GLY A 213 3.15 12.60 -23.34
N ASN A 214 3.75 11.51 -22.87
CA ASN A 214 4.20 11.38 -21.48
C ASN A 214 5.49 12.16 -21.22
N GLY A 215 5.96 12.10 -19.97
CA GLY A 215 7.06 12.88 -19.44
C GLY A 215 8.31 12.08 -19.04
N PHE A 216 9.45 12.77 -19.02
CA PHE A 216 10.74 12.26 -18.54
C PHE A 216 11.49 13.32 -17.73
N PHE A 217 12.54 12.94 -17.03
CA PHE A 217 13.55 13.86 -16.50
C PHE A 217 14.94 13.21 -16.55
N ILE A 218 15.99 14.03 -16.50
CA ILE A 218 17.37 13.57 -16.41
C ILE A 218 17.80 13.59 -14.94
N GLN A 219 18.54 12.58 -14.49
CA GLN A 219 19.14 12.54 -13.15
C GLN A 219 20.55 11.95 -13.20
N ASN A 220 21.19 11.85 -12.03
CA ASN A 220 22.49 11.19 -11.88
C ASN A 220 23.56 11.77 -12.83
N HIS A 221 23.60 13.09 -12.95
CA HIS A 221 24.55 13.78 -13.82
C HIS A 221 25.09 15.05 -13.14
N LEU A 222 26.34 15.43 -13.39
CA LEU A 222 26.96 16.58 -12.72
C LEU A 222 26.19 17.90 -12.94
N GLU A 223 25.64 18.08 -14.14
CA GLU A 223 24.86 19.28 -14.51
C GLU A 223 23.42 19.28 -13.98
N THR A 224 23.01 18.24 -13.25
CA THR A 224 21.67 18.17 -12.60
C THR A 224 21.70 18.58 -11.13
N LEU A 225 22.87 18.94 -10.59
CA LEU A 225 23.02 19.37 -9.19
C LEU A 225 22.64 20.85 -9.04
N SER A 226 21.50 21.13 -8.42
CA SER A 226 20.93 22.47 -8.27
C SER A 226 20.52 22.85 -6.85
N SER A 227 20.29 21.86 -5.97
CA SER A 227 19.68 22.07 -4.63
C SER A 227 20.42 21.38 -3.48
N ASP A 228 20.28 21.89 -2.25
CA ASP A 228 21.01 21.38 -1.07
C ASP A 228 20.84 19.86 -0.82
N GLY A 229 21.97 19.16 -0.83
CA GLY A 229 22.09 17.73 -0.58
C GLY A 229 21.82 16.83 -1.78
N GLU A 230 21.46 17.39 -2.96
CA GLU A 230 21.44 16.60 -4.19
C GLU A 230 22.82 16.05 -4.51
N TRP A 231 22.86 14.87 -5.11
CA TRP A 231 24.11 14.16 -5.33
C TRP A 231 24.18 13.45 -6.69
N PHE A 232 25.41 13.16 -7.10
CA PHE A 232 25.75 12.45 -8.33
C PHE A 232 26.97 11.56 -8.05
N TYR A 233 26.94 10.31 -8.51
CA TYR A 233 28.07 9.40 -8.37
C TYR A 233 28.73 9.12 -9.73
N ASP A 234 29.96 9.61 -9.89
CA ASP A 234 30.78 9.32 -11.06
C ASP A 234 31.64 8.08 -10.78
N LYS A 235 31.15 6.94 -11.23
CA LYS A 235 31.85 5.65 -11.11
C LYS A 235 33.19 5.62 -11.86
N ALA A 236 33.30 6.34 -12.98
CA ALA A 236 34.53 6.36 -13.78
C ALA A 236 35.62 7.20 -13.08
N ALA A 237 35.25 8.34 -12.51
CA ALA A 237 36.16 9.19 -11.75
C ALA A 237 36.36 8.75 -10.29
N LYS A 238 35.56 7.78 -9.81
CA LYS A 238 35.51 7.30 -8.41
C LYS A 238 35.27 8.46 -7.44
N ARG A 239 34.21 9.23 -7.70
CA ARG A 239 33.87 10.44 -6.93
C ARG A 239 32.37 10.54 -6.67
N LEU A 240 32.04 10.89 -5.43
CA LEU A 240 30.72 11.38 -5.06
C LEU A 240 30.74 12.91 -5.14
N TYR A 241 29.82 13.48 -5.90
CA TYR A 241 29.54 14.91 -5.96
C TYR A 241 28.27 15.22 -5.19
N VAL A 242 28.27 16.32 -4.43
CA VAL A 242 27.11 16.81 -3.66
C VAL A 242 27.02 18.32 -3.81
N TYR A 243 25.80 18.82 -3.96
CA TYR A 243 25.51 20.25 -3.90
C TYR A 243 25.28 20.66 -2.44
N PHE A 244 26.02 21.65 -1.94
CA PHE A 244 25.84 22.19 -0.59
C PHE A 244 25.51 23.67 -0.60
N GLU A 245 24.42 24.01 0.07
CA GLU A 245 24.17 25.38 0.50
C GLU A 245 24.86 25.62 1.86
N GLY A 246 25.64 26.70 1.95
CA GLY A 246 26.29 27.09 3.21
C GLY A 246 27.54 26.28 3.56
N ALA A 247 27.77 26.08 4.86
CA ALA A 247 29.03 25.50 5.37
C ALA A 247 29.08 23.98 5.17
N VAL A 248 30.13 23.50 4.49
CA VAL A 248 30.32 22.08 4.15
C VAL A 248 30.97 21.26 5.27
N GLU A 249 31.88 21.86 6.03
CA GLU A 249 32.67 21.16 7.06
C GLU A 249 31.84 20.61 8.22
N SER A 250 30.64 21.16 8.45
CA SER A 250 29.70 20.67 9.48
C SER A 250 28.73 19.60 8.97
N ARG A 251 28.71 19.32 7.66
CA ARG A 251 27.74 18.39 7.05
C ARG A 251 28.14 16.95 7.34
N VAL A 252 27.18 16.12 7.74
CA VAL A 252 27.36 14.68 7.93
C VAL A 252 26.81 13.96 6.72
N VAL A 253 27.71 13.49 5.85
CA VAL A 253 27.33 12.77 4.63
C VAL A 253 27.66 11.30 4.76
N LYS A 254 26.66 10.44 4.53
CA LYS A 254 26.87 8.98 4.46
C LYS A 254 26.45 8.46 3.10
N ALA A 255 27.25 7.60 2.50
CA ALA A 255 26.97 6.91 1.25
C ALA A 255 26.99 5.40 1.48
N SER A 256 26.10 4.65 0.82
CA SER A 256 26.12 3.18 0.93
C SER A 256 27.41 2.60 0.36
N ALA A 257 28.05 1.74 1.15
CA ALA A 257 29.26 1.00 0.79
C ALA A 257 29.01 -0.52 0.69
N GLN A 258 27.88 -1.01 1.22
CA GLN A 258 27.49 -2.41 1.16
C GLN A 258 26.18 -2.58 0.40
N MET A 259 26.06 -3.67 -0.35
CA MET A 259 24.86 -3.95 -1.16
C MET A 259 23.64 -4.32 -0.30
N GLN A 260 23.89 -4.99 0.82
CA GLN A 260 22.87 -5.34 1.80
C GLN A 260 23.39 -5.37 3.23
N ASN A 261 22.52 -5.30 4.25
CA ASN A 261 22.93 -5.47 5.65
C ASN A 261 22.96 -6.94 6.08
N VAL A 262 22.01 -7.76 5.60
CA VAL A 262 21.95 -9.21 5.84
C VAL A 262 21.92 -9.95 4.52
N TYR A 263 22.76 -10.97 4.40
CA TYR A 263 22.74 -11.92 3.29
C TYR A 263 22.44 -13.33 3.81
N LEU A 264 21.25 -13.83 3.49
CA LEU A 264 20.78 -15.17 3.85
C LEU A 264 20.36 -15.94 2.59
N ASN A 265 21.18 -16.93 2.22
CA ASN A 265 21.02 -17.71 0.99
C ASN A 265 21.03 -19.22 1.31
N TYR A 266 19.92 -19.91 1.02
CA TYR A 266 19.67 -21.35 1.21
C TYR A 266 19.73 -21.91 2.65
N TRP A 267 20.16 -21.12 3.65
CA TRP A 267 20.16 -21.56 5.05
C TRP A 267 18.78 -21.41 5.69
N THR A 268 18.46 -22.25 6.65
CA THR A 268 17.12 -22.36 7.25
C THR A 268 17.18 -22.30 8.78
N ASN A 269 16.03 -22.08 9.42
CA ASN A 269 15.88 -22.02 10.89
C ASN A 269 16.76 -20.92 11.51
N ILE A 270 16.55 -19.67 11.06
CA ILE A 270 17.33 -18.49 11.49
C ILE A 270 16.39 -17.44 12.08
N GLN A 271 16.83 -16.77 13.14
CA GLN A 271 16.09 -15.69 13.77
C GLN A 271 16.96 -14.45 13.90
N PHE A 272 16.41 -13.29 13.54
CA PHE A 272 16.95 -11.97 13.82
C PHE A 272 16.05 -11.26 14.81
N ARG A 273 16.61 -10.74 15.91
CA ARG A 273 15.85 -10.08 16.97
C ARG A 273 16.54 -8.83 17.48
N ASN A 274 15.79 -7.77 17.75
CA ASN A 274 16.32 -6.58 18.41
C ASN A 274 17.54 -5.95 17.70
N LEU A 275 17.58 -6.01 16.36
CA LEU A 275 18.66 -5.46 15.54
C LEU A 275 18.11 -4.36 14.63
N ASP A 276 18.91 -3.32 14.45
CA ASP A 276 18.65 -2.25 13.51
C ASP A 276 19.54 -2.39 12.28
N PHE A 277 19.01 -2.10 11.10
CA PHE A 277 19.70 -2.23 9.81
C PHE A 277 19.58 -0.91 9.03
N GLU A 278 20.71 -0.35 8.58
CA GLU A 278 20.71 0.87 7.77
C GLU A 278 21.70 0.83 6.61
N GLY A 279 21.43 1.56 5.54
CA GLY A 279 22.45 1.89 4.55
C GLY A 279 22.81 0.78 3.56
N GLY A 280 22.00 -0.27 3.43
CA GLY A 280 22.14 -1.23 2.33
C GLY A 280 21.84 -0.56 0.99
N ASN A 281 22.71 -0.73 0.00
CA ASN A 281 22.59 -0.04 -1.30
C ASN A 281 21.42 -0.56 -2.14
N ILE A 282 21.07 -1.85 -2.03
CA ILE A 282 19.94 -2.47 -2.76
C ILE A 282 18.92 -3.07 -1.77
N HIS A 283 19.36 -3.71 -0.68
CA HIS A 283 18.45 -4.33 0.27
C HIS A 283 18.87 -4.10 1.73
N GLY A 284 17.93 -3.98 2.67
CA GLY A 284 18.27 -4.15 4.07
C GLY A 284 18.57 -5.61 4.38
N ILE A 285 17.56 -6.46 4.22
CA ILE A 285 17.64 -7.92 4.45
C ILE A 285 17.37 -8.65 3.14
N TYR A 286 18.33 -9.45 2.69
CA TYR A 286 18.25 -10.26 1.48
C TYR A 286 18.07 -11.74 1.82
N LEU A 287 16.96 -12.33 1.35
CA LEU A 287 16.55 -13.71 1.61
C LEU A 287 16.40 -14.48 0.28
N ILE A 288 17.02 -15.63 0.11
CA ILE A 288 16.77 -16.47 -1.06
C ILE A 288 16.81 -17.95 -0.72
N GLY A 289 15.82 -18.71 -1.20
CA GLY A 289 15.75 -20.16 -1.06
C GLY A 289 15.77 -20.65 0.39
N THR A 290 15.26 -19.84 1.32
CA THR A 290 15.34 -20.07 2.76
C THR A 290 13.99 -20.48 3.36
N SER A 291 14.03 -21.15 4.52
CA SER A 291 12.83 -21.51 5.26
C SER A 291 12.98 -21.39 6.78
N ASN A 292 11.84 -21.23 7.46
CA ASN A 292 11.75 -21.08 8.91
C ASN A 292 12.57 -19.89 9.42
N VAL A 293 12.33 -18.70 8.85
CA VAL A 293 13.03 -17.47 9.21
C VAL A 293 12.12 -16.58 10.06
N LYS A 294 12.67 -16.00 11.13
CA LYS A 294 11.96 -15.00 11.94
C LYS A 294 12.72 -13.68 11.98
N ILE A 295 12.03 -12.59 11.77
CA ILE A 295 12.53 -11.22 11.93
C ILE A 295 11.59 -10.54 12.92
N ASP A 296 12.07 -10.25 14.12
CA ASP A 296 11.22 -9.81 15.23
C ASP A 296 11.84 -8.65 16.01
N HIS A 297 11.06 -7.61 16.32
CA HIS A 297 11.58 -6.40 16.99
C HIS A 297 12.80 -5.77 16.29
N CYS A 298 12.84 -5.83 14.95
CA CYS A 298 13.89 -5.24 14.13
C CYS A 298 13.46 -3.92 13.50
N ASN A 299 14.42 -3.03 13.24
CA ASN A 299 14.18 -1.79 12.50
C ASN A 299 15.04 -1.76 11.23
N VAL A 300 14.42 -1.68 10.06
CA VAL A 300 15.11 -1.56 8.77
C VAL A 300 14.87 -0.17 8.22
N ARG A 301 15.90 0.68 8.22
CA ARG A 301 15.74 2.09 7.85
C ARG A 301 16.76 2.58 6.84
N ASN A 302 16.41 3.58 6.03
CA ASN A 302 17.29 4.21 5.04
C ASN A 302 17.96 3.15 4.15
N GLN A 303 17.17 2.53 3.28
CA GLN A 303 17.64 1.48 2.37
C GLN A 303 17.60 1.97 0.93
N GLY A 304 18.67 1.72 0.18
CA GLY A 304 18.82 2.13 -1.21
C GLY A 304 17.94 1.37 -2.19
N GLY A 305 17.31 0.27 -1.78
CA GLY A 305 16.25 -0.37 -2.54
C GLY A 305 15.17 -0.89 -1.60
N ASN A 306 15.01 -2.21 -1.49
CA ASN A 306 13.99 -2.80 -0.63
C ASN A 306 14.42 -2.78 0.85
N GLY A 307 13.48 -2.63 1.78
CA GLY A 307 13.73 -2.93 3.19
C GLY A 307 14.08 -4.41 3.35
N ILE A 308 13.13 -5.28 2.99
CA ILE A 308 13.29 -6.73 2.98
C ILE A 308 12.97 -7.23 1.58
N TRP A 309 13.90 -7.98 0.98
CA TRP A 309 13.66 -8.68 -0.28
C TRP A 309 13.79 -10.18 -0.07
N GLY A 310 12.90 -10.94 -0.71
CA GLY A 310 12.92 -12.39 -0.64
C GLY A 310 12.45 -13.09 -1.91
N SER A 311 13.02 -14.26 -2.19
CA SER A 311 12.56 -15.16 -3.25
C SER A 311 12.66 -16.63 -2.84
N TYR A 312 11.67 -17.45 -3.23
CA TYR A 312 11.57 -18.87 -2.85
C TYR A 312 11.61 -19.08 -1.33
N ILE A 313 10.69 -18.42 -0.62
CA ILE A 313 10.67 -18.35 0.85
C ILE A 313 9.54 -19.22 1.42
N THR A 314 9.83 -20.04 2.43
CA THR A 314 8.81 -20.82 3.15
C THR A 314 8.85 -20.57 4.65
N ASN A 315 7.71 -20.30 5.28
CA ASN A 315 7.60 -20.08 6.73
C ASN A 315 8.49 -18.91 7.21
N LEU A 316 8.20 -17.71 6.69
CA LEU A 316 8.81 -16.46 7.14
C LEU A 316 7.82 -15.70 8.03
N SER A 317 8.27 -15.29 9.22
CA SER A 317 7.52 -14.38 10.08
C SER A 317 8.28 -13.07 10.27
N ILE A 318 7.64 -11.95 9.94
CA ILE A 318 8.12 -10.60 10.24
C ILE A 318 7.16 -9.99 11.25
N THR A 319 7.64 -9.75 12.48
CA THR A 319 6.78 -9.35 13.60
C THR A 319 7.35 -8.17 14.38
N ASN A 320 6.48 -7.33 14.94
CA ASN A 320 6.85 -6.23 15.86
C ASN A 320 7.98 -5.31 15.33
N SER A 321 8.07 -5.17 14.01
CA SER A 321 9.22 -4.58 13.34
C SER A 321 8.84 -3.27 12.63
N THR A 322 9.83 -2.44 12.35
CA THR A 322 9.63 -1.19 11.60
C THR A 322 10.47 -1.23 10.32
N ILE A 323 9.90 -0.71 9.23
CA ILE A 323 10.59 -0.45 7.97
C ILE A 323 10.32 1.01 7.60
N HIS A 324 11.36 1.81 7.45
CA HIS A 324 11.22 3.26 7.24
C HIS A 324 12.22 3.78 6.21
N HIS A 325 11.78 4.55 5.22
CA HIS A 325 12.65 5.07 4.16
C HIS A 325 13.40 3.98 3.37
N SER A 326 12.66 3.13 2.66
CA SER A 326 13.22 2.32 1.57
C SER A 326 13.02 3.03 0.25
N LEU A 327 14.05 3.17 -0.59
CA LEU A 327 13.93 3.85 -1.89
C LEU A 327 13.15 3.03 -2.93
N ASN A 328 12.94 1.73 -2.70
CA ASN A 328 11.98 0.90 -3.43
C ASN A 328 10.85 0.42 -2.51
N ASN A 329 10.73 -0.89 -2.24
CA ASN A 329 9.62 -1.42 -1.44
C ASN A 329 9.99 -1.58 0.03
N GLY A 330 8.99 -1.53 0.92
CA GLY A 330 9.19 -1.94 2.31
C GLY A 330 9.53 -3.44 2.40
N ILE A 331 8.59 -4.28 1.94
CA ILE A 331 8.75 -5.73 1.81
C ILE A 331 8.47 -6.13 0.36
N HIS A 332 9.36 -6.92 -0.24
CA HIS A 332 9.19 -7.49 -1.57
C HIS A 332 9.51 -8.98 -1.54
N LEU A 333 8.48 -9.82 -1.54
CA LEU A 333 8.62 -11.27 -1.66
C LEU A 333 8.06 -11.72 -3.00
N GLU A 334 8.96 -12.12 -3.90
CA GLU A 334 8.61 -12.62 -5.22
C GLU A 334 8.81 -14.13 -5.31
N GLN A 335 8.09 -14.77 -6.25
CA GLN A 335 8.28 -16.18 -6.62
C GLN A 335 8.13 -17.16 -5.44
N GLU A 336 6.94 -17.76 -5.34
CA GLU A 336 6.65 -18.91 -4.47
C GLU A 336 6.83 -18.68 -2.95
N GLY A 337 6.38 -17.54 -2.42
CA GLY A 337 6.22 -17.38 -0.98
C GLY A 337 5.24 -18.42 -0.42
N LYS A 338 5.57 -19.09 0.68
CA LYS A 338 4.69 -20.06 1.34
C LYS A 338 4.62 -19.82 2.84
N SER A 339 3.42 -19.75 3.41
CA SER A 339 3.24 -19.52 4.87
C SER A 339 3.98 -18.27 5.35
N ILE A 340 3.64 -17.12 4.78
CA ILE A 340 4.25 -15.83 5.11
C ILE A 340 3.36 -15.10 6.12
N LEU A 341 3.97 -14.64 7.22
CA LEU A 341 3.31 -13.82 8.23
C LEU A 341 4.01 -12.46 8.34
N VAL A 342 3.24 -11.39 8.14
CA VAL A 342 3.61 -10.01 8.47
C VAL A 342 2.62 -9.53 9.51
N ASP A 343 3.05 -9.38 10.77
CA ASP A 343 2.16 -9.00 11.87
C ASP A 343 2.76 -7.87 12.71
N GLN A 344 1.97 -6.85 13.04
CA GLN A 344 2.43 -5.71 13.84
C GLN A 344 3.68 -5.03 13.25
N VAL A 345 3.72 -4.90 11.93
CA VAL A 345 4.81 -4.22 11.22
C VAL A 345 4.40 -2.80 10.85
N LYS A 346 5.27 -1.83 11.14
CA LYS A 346 5.09 -0.43 10.73
C LYS A 346 5.97 -0.14 9.53
N ILE A 347 5.36 0.16 8.39
CA ILE A 347 6.05 0.50 7.14
C ILE A 347 5.74 1.95 6.80
N SER A 348 6.77 2.75 6.58
CA SER A 348 6.61 4.17 6.26
C SER A 348 7.63 4.67 5.25
N ASP A 349 7.22 5.64 4.45
CA ASP A 349 8.08 6.41 3.54
C ASP A 349 8.80 5.55 2.48
N THR A 350 8.08 4.61 1.87
CA THR A 350 8.63 3.65 0.91
C THR A 350 8.44 4.12 -0.53
N GLY A 351 9.53 4.23 -1.30
CA GLY A 351 9.48 4.49 -2.73
C GLY A 351 9.03 5.90 -3.12
N ASN A 352 9.13 6.89 -2.22
CA ASN A 352 8.60 8.25 -2.45
C ASN A 352 9.53 9.18 -3.25
N ILE A 353 10.73 8.74 -3.61
CA ILE A 353 11.63 9.54 -4.46
C ILE A 353 11.54 9.02 -5.89
N ALA A 354 10.88 9.78 -6.77
CA ALA A 354 10.82 9.48 -8.20
C ALA A 354 12.23 9.36 -8.78
N GLY A 355 12.49 8.25 -9.48
CA GLY A 355 13.82 7.96 -10.05
C GLY A 355 14.80 7.26 -9.11
N ALA A 356 14.48 7.07 -7.82
CA ALA A 356 15.35 6.31 -6.92
C ALA A 356 15.05 4.81 -6.88
N ALA A 357 13.82 4.40 -7.21
CA ALA A 357 13.36 3.02 -7.15
C ALA A 357 13.94 2.13 -8.28
N LYS A 358 13.57 0.85 -8.26
CA LYS A 358 13.79 -0.07 -9.38
C LYS A 358 12.80 0.23 -10.52
N SER A 359 13.15 -0.11 -11.75
CA SER A 359 12.30 -0.11 -12.94
C SER A 359 11.33 -1.31 -12.95
N GLY A 360 10.23 -1.16 -13.68
CA GLY A 360 9.20 -2.18 -13.87
C GLY A 360 8.14 -2.24 -12.77
N ASP A 361 7.36 -3.33 -12.80
CA ASP A 361 6.29 -3.60 -11.84
C ASP A 361 6.80 -4.06 -10.47
N GLY A 362 5.88 -4.09 -9.49
CA GLY A 362 6.19 -4.51 -8.13
C GLY A 362 7.21 -3.60 -7.45
N ALA A 363 7.22 -2.33 -7.82
CA ALA A 363 8.17 -1.29 -7.37
C ALA A 363 7.42 -0.13 -6.70
N GLN A 364 8.09 0.47 -5.70
CA GLN A 364 7.62 1.59 -4.88
C GLN A 364 6.41 1.27 -3.97
N GLU A 365 6.30 0.02 -3.54
CA GLU A 365 5.16 -0.46 -2.76
C GLU A 365 5.51 -0.62 -1.27
N GLY A 366 4.53 -0.48 -0.38
CA GLY A 366 4.74 -0.81 1.02
C GLY A 366 5.07 -2.30 1.19
N ILE A 367 4.20 -3.16 0.68
CA ILE A 367 4.31 -4.61 0.71
C ILE A 367 3.95 -5.19 -0.66
N PHE A 368 4.80 -6.06 -1.20
CA PHE A 368 4.54 -6.89 -2.37
C PHE A 368 4.77 -8.36 -2.02
N LEU A 369 3.72 -9.19 -2.07
CA LEU A 369 3.79 -10.62 -1.74
C LEU A 369 3.19 -11.49 -2.84
N VAL A 370 3.94 -12.48 -3.33
CA VAL A 370 3.44 -13.49 -4.27
C VAL A 370 3.59 -14.88 -3.68
N GLY A 371 2.49 -15.64 -3.56
CA GLY A 371 2.57 -16.97 -2.99
C GLY A 371 1.29 -17.61 -2.46
N GLU A 372 1.44 -18.54 -1.51
CA GLU A 372 0.36 -19.29 -0.89
C GLU A 372 0.44 -19.21 0.64
N GLY A 373 -0.69 -18.99 1.31
CA GLY A 373 -0.70 -18.88 2.77
C GLY A 373 -0.06 -17.57 3.22
N LEU A 374 -0.58 -16.46 2.71
CA LEU A 374 -0.06 -15.12 2.98
C LEU A 374 -0.94 -14.44 4.03
N THR A 375 -0.35 -13.94 5.11
CA THR A 375 -1.06 -13.23 6.17
C THR A 375 -0.38 -11.89 6.44
N VAL A 376 -1.14 -10.80 6.31
CA VAL A 376 -0.73 -9.45 6.71
C VAL A 376 -1.76 -8.93 7.71
N THR A 377 -1.33 -8.79 8.98
CA THR A 377 -2.24 -8.41 10.07
C THR A 377 -1.70 -7.31 10.96
N ASN A 378 -2.61 -6.53 11.56
CA ASN A 378 -2.31 -5.57 12.62
C ASN A 378 -1.17 -4.60 12.27
N SER A 379 -0.95 -4.35 10.97
CA SER A 379 0.21 -3.63 10.45
C SER A 379 -0.20 -2.26 9.91
N SER A 380 0.72 -1.30 9.91
CA SER A 380 0.48 0.04 9.36
C SER A 380 1.39 0.32 8.17
N ILE A 381 0.82 0.72 7.04
CA ILE A 381 1.55 1.10 5.83
C ILE A 381 1.18 2.55 5.51
N VAL A 382 2.13 3.47 5.68
CA VAL A 382 1.88 4.90 5.54
C VAL A 382 2.85 5.52 4.55
N ASN A 383 2.36 6.37 3.65
CA ASN A 383 3.19 7.12 2.71
C ASN A 383 3.97 6.23 1.74
N SER A 384 3.29 5.51 0.85
CA SER A 384 3.93 4.69 -0.20
C SER A 384 3.90 5.35 -1.58
N GLY A 385 4.98 5.14 -2.35
CA GLY A 385 5.13 5.71 -3.69
C GLY A 385 4.09 5.19 -4.69
N TYR A 386 3.62 3.96 -4.50
CA TYR A 386 2.62 3.32 -5.37
C TYR A 386 1.51 2.60 -4.61
N ILE A 387 1.65 1.29 -4.37
CA ILE A 387 0.63 0.49 -3.68
C ILE A 387 0.96 0.40 -2.19
N GLY A 388 -0.07 0.35 -1.34
CA GLY A 388 0.10 0.05 0.09
C GLY A 388 0.47 -1.43 0.29
N ILE A 389 -0.47 -2.32 0.01
CA ILE A 389 -0.31 -3.78 0.09
C ILE A 389 -0.72 -4.42 -1.24
N ASN A 390 0.22 -5.07 -1.92
CA ASN A 390 0.00 -5.91 -3.08
C ASN A 390 0.15 -7.38 -2.69
N PHE A 391 -0.85 -8.19 -3.02
CA PHE A 391 -0.81 -9.63 -2.81
C PHE A 391 -1.24 -10.41 -4.06
N GLU A 392 -0.59 -11.53 -4.31
CA GLU A 392 -0.93 -12.47 -5.38
C GLU A 392 -0.90 -13.92 -4.87
N GLY A 393 -1.78 -14.76 -5.43
CA GLY A 393 -1.89 -16.18 -5.11
C GLY A 393 -3.06 -16.54 -4.19
N ASN A 394 -2.92 -17.58 -3.37
CA ASN A 394 -4.04 -18.26 -2.69
C ASN A 394 -3.89 -18.33 -1.17
N ASN A 395 -5.00 -18.59 -0.46
CA ASN A 395 -5.02 -18.70 1.00
C ASN A 395 -4.45 -17.42 1.65
N VAL A 396 -5.09 -16.28 1.35
CA VAL A 396 -4.62 -14.95 1.73
C VAL A 396 -5.53 -14.33 2.80
N LEU A 397 -4.92 -13.75 3.83
CA LEU A 397 -5.61 -12.95 4.85
C LEU A 397 -4.93 -11.58 5.00
N ILE A 398 -5.63 -10.52 4.59
CA ILE A 398 -5.25 -9.12 4.83
C ILE A 398 -6.26 -8.55 5.84
N GLU A 399 -5.89 -8.49 7.12
CA GLU A 399 -6.84 -8.15 8.18
C GLU A 399 -6.30 -7.13 9.19
N ARG A 400 -7.14 -6.18 9.63
CA ARG A 400 -6.78 -5.23 10.69
C ARG A 400 -5.53 -4.41 10.36
N ASN A 401 -5.38 -3.97 9.11
CA ASN A 401 -4.29 -3.09 8.72
C ASN A 401 -4.74 -1.63 8.61
N TYR A 402 -3.83 -0.70 8.90
CA TYR A 402 -3.98 0.72 8.65
C TYR A 402 -3.15 1.12 7.43
N VAL A 403 -3.79 1.43 6.32
CA VAL A 403 -3.13 1.86 5.08
C VAL A 403 -3.51 3.31 4.81
N ASP A 404 -2.53 4.20 4.70
CA ASP A 404 -2.80 5.64 4.58
C ASP A 404 -1.79 6.34 3.66
N THR A 405 -2.29 7.20 2.77
CA THR A 405 -1.49 8.02 1.86
C THR A 405 -0.60 7.16 0.96
N PHE A 406 -1.12 6.79 -0.19
CA PHE A 406 -0.45 5.93 -1.15
C PHE A 406 -0.62 6.46 -2.57
N SER A 407 0.18 5.92 -3.49
CA SER A 407 0.26 6.34 -4.90
C SER A 407 0.77 7.79 -5.03
N ASN A 408 1.84 8.12 -4.29
CA ASN A 408 2.47 9.44 -4.30
C ASN A 408 3.34 9.72 -5.53
N VAL A 409 3.89 8.67 -6.14
CA VAL A 409 4.83 8.75 -7.27
C VAL A 409 4.29 8.09 -8.52
N LYS A 410 3.50 7.02 -8.36
CA LYS A 410 2.84 6.32 -9.46
C LYS A 410 1.32 6.39 -9.35
N ASP A 411 0.65 5.94 -10.40
CA ASP A 411 -0.79 6.05 -10.60
C ASP A 411 -1.34 4.71 -11.09
N ASP A 412 -2.66 4.57 -11.16
CA ASP A 412 -3.33 3.28 -11.42
C ASP A 412 -3.09 2.24 -10.31
N GLY A 413 -2.98 2.72 -9.08
CA GLY A 413 -2.64 1.93 -7.90
C GLY A 413 -3.79 1.83 -6.89
N ALA A 414 -3.51 1.19 -5.75
CA ALA A 414 -4.46 1.14 -4.64
C ALA A 414 -3.80 1.02 -3.27
N GLY A 415 -4.59 1.26 -2.22
CA GLY A 415 -4.17 0.99 -0.85
C GLY A 415 -3.99 -0.51 -0.62
N ILE A 416 -4.96 -1.31 -1.07
CA ILE A 416 -4.85 -2.77 -1.13
C ILE A 416 -5.15 -3.21 -2.57
N TYR A 417 -4.21 -3.90 -3.19
CA TYR A 417 -4.25 -4.31 -4.59
C TYR A 417 -4.00 -5.82 -4.72
N THR A 418 -4.62 -6.42 -5.73
CA THR A 418 -4.25 -7.76 -6.21
C THR A 418 -4.51 -7.86 -7.70
N TYR A 419 -3.66 -8.64 -8.35
CA TYR A 419 -3.75 -9.04 -9.74
C TYR A 419 -3.62 -10.57 -9.81
N ASN A 420 -4.21 -11.20 -10.83
CA ASN A 420 -4.01 -12.62 -11.05
C ASN A 420 -3.79 -12.94 -12.55
N PRO A 421 -2.58 -13.33 -12.96
CA PRO A 421 -2.33 -13.74 -14.34
C PRO A 421 -2.90 -15.13 -14.68
N GLY A 422 -3.25 -15.96 -13.66
CA GLY A 422 -3.67 -17.36 -13.81
C GLY A 422 -5.18 -17.60 -13.74
N ASP A 423 -5.59 -18.86 -13.97
CA ASP A 423 -7.01 -19.18 -14.22
C ASP A 423 -7.91 -19.21 -12.98
N ARG A 424 -7.39 -19.39 -11.75
CA ARG A 424 -8.21 -19.33 -10.52
C ARG A 424 -7.41 -18.93 -9.28
N SER A 425 -7.92 -17.94 -8.56
CA SER A 425 -7.57 -17.61 -7.19
C SER A 425 -8.72 -17.99 -6.24
N TYR A 426 -8.41 -18.41 -5.01
CA TYR A 426 -9.39 -18.83 -4.02
C TYR A 426 -8.92 -18.60 -2.59
N ASN A 427 -9.90 -18.58 -1.67
CA ASN A 427 -9.68 -18.40 -0.24
C ASN A 427 -8.86 -17.13 0.08
N ARG A 428 -9.33 -15.98 -0.39
CA ARG A 428 -8.68 -14.69 -0.17
C ARG A 428 -9.63 -13.78 0.62
N ILE A 429 -9.14 -13.19 1.70
CA ILE A 429 -9.94 -12.38 2.61
C ILE A 429 -9.23 -11.06 2.87
N VAL A 430 -9.89 -9.96 2.53
CA VAL A 430 -9.49 -8.58 2.84
C VAL A 430 -10.54 -8.02 3.78
N ARG A 431 -10.25 -7.96 5.09
CA ARG A 431 -11.27 -7.57 6.07
C ARG A 431 -10.81 -6.66 7.18
N LYS A 432 -11.72 -5.81 7.69
CA LYS A 432 -11.45 -4.92 8.83
C LYS A 432 -10.18 -4.08 8.65
N ASN A 433 -9.89 -3.64 7.42
CA ASN A 433 -8.80 -2.72 7.17
C ASN A 433 -9.34 -1.28 7.18
N ILE A 434 -8.51 -0.34 7.62
CA ILE A 434 -8.73 1.09 7.47
C ILE A 434 -7.83 1.56 6.33
N VAL A 435 -8.42 2.01 5.22
CA VAL A 435 -7.69 2.41 4.00
C VAL A 435 -8.04 3.86 3.65
N LEU A 436 -7.07 4.77 3.75
CA LEU A 436 -7.31 6.20 3.67
C LEU A 436 -6.40 6.92 2.65
N ASN A 437 -6.93 7.99 2.09
CA ASN A 437 -6.17 9.03 1.38
C ASN A 437 -5.42 8.53 0.13
N ALA A 438 -6.17 8.01 -0.83
CA ALA A 438 -5.67 7.66 -2.15
C ALA A 438 -5.27 8.93 -2.93
N LYS A 439 -3.99 9.06 -3.34
CA LYS A 439 -3.48 10.25 -4.04
C LYS A 439 -3.58 10.14 -5.56
N GLY A 440 -2.84 9.19 -6.13
CA GLY A 440 -2.68 9.02 -7.58
C GLY A 440 -1.80 10.11 -8.19
N ALA A 441 -0.66 9.73 -8.77
CA ALA A 441 0.34 10.65 -9.31
C ALA A 441 0.37 10.63 -10.84
N PHE A 442 -0.58 11.33 -11.47
CA PHE A 442 -0.72 11.33 -12.93
C PHE A 442 0.36 12.12 -13.68
N ALA A 443 1.13 12.98 -12.99
CA ALA A 443 2.14 13.84 -13.61
C ALA A 443 3.16 13.01 -14.43
N GLY A 444 3.43 13.47 -15.65
CA GLY A 444 4.24 12.77 -16.64
C GLY A 444 3.52 11.62 -17.36
N ALA A 445 2.28 11.27 -17.03
CA ALA A 445 1.52 10.20 -17.68
C ALA A 445 0.33 10.75 -18.53
N GLU A 446 0.44 12.00 -18.99
CA GLU A 446 -0.63 12.74 -19.66
C GLU A 446 -0.91 12.29 -21.11
N GLY A 447 -0.02 11.52 -21.73
CA GLY A 447 -0.23 10.94 -23.06
C GLY A 447 -1.38 9.93 -23.12
N HIS A 448 -1.88 9.47 -21.98
CA HIS A 448 -3.13 8.70 -21.90
C HIS A 448 -4.34 9.64 -22.07
N PHE A 449 -4.79 9.71 -23.32
CA PHE A 449 -5.58 10.76 -23.97
C PHE A 449 -6.88 11.32 -23.34
N TRP A 450 -7.33 10.92 -22.15
CA TRP A 450 -8.70 11.28 -21.75
C TRP A 450 -8.92 11.64 -20.27
N GLU A 451 -7.91 11.52 -19.39
CA GLU A 451 -8.15 11.68 -17.94
C GLU A 451 -6.98 12.37 -17.21
N PRO A 452 -6.96 13.71 -17.11
CA PRO A 452 -5.90 14.47 -16.46
C PRO A 452 -6.04 14.52 -14.92
N PHE A 453 -6.25 13.36 -14.29
CA PHE A 453 -6.34 13.25 -12.84
C PHE A 453 -5.68 11.96 -12.31
N GLY A 454 -5.33 11.97 -11.03
CA GLY A 454 -4.74 10.84 -10.32
C GLY A 454 -5.75 9.72 -10.06
N LYS A 455 -5.43 8.52 -10.55
CA LYS A 455 -6.12 7.26 -10.32
C LYS A 455 -5.46 6.45 -9.21
N ALA A 456 -6.03 6.53 -8.02
CA ALA A 456 -5.71 5.62 -6.94
C ALA A 456 -7.00 5.15 -6.28
N ALA A 457 -7.15 3.82 -6.19
CA ALA A 457 -8.30 3.19 -5.58
C ALA A 457 -8.07 2.89 -4.10
N GLY A 458 -9.14 2.72 -3.32
CA GLY A 458 -8.99 2.22 -1.95
C GLY A 458 -8.59 0.74 -1.94
N ILE A 459 -9.49 -0.12 -2.40
CA ILE A 459 -9.26 -1.56 -2.60
C ILE A 459 -9.50 -1.87 -4.08
N TYR A 460 -8.52 -2.50 -4.73
CA TYR A 460 -8.56 -2.79 -6.15
C TYR A 460 -8.31 -4.27 -6.42
N LEU A 461 -9.33 -4.96 -6.94
CA LEU A 461 -9.17 -6.30 -7.53
C LEU A 461 -9.05 -6.15 -9.04
N ASP A 462 -7.83 -6.29 -9.53
CA ASP A 462 -7.49 -6.17 -10.93
C ASP A 462 -7.54 -7.54 -11.63
N ASP A 463 -7.80 -7.52 -12.93
CA ASP A 463 -7.85 -8.62 -13.88
C ASP A 463 -7.80 -10.05 -13.29
N ARG A 464 -8.92 -10.79 -13.43
CA ARG A 464 -9.07 -12.21 -13.05
C ARG A 464 -8.85 -12.50 -11.56
N SER A 465 -8.88 -11.48 -10.71
CA SER A 465 -8.80 -11.62 -9.26
C SER A 465 -10.08 -12.18 -8.63
N ARG A 466 -10.26 -13.50 -8.68
CA ARG A 466 -11.44 -14.24 -8.19
C ARG A 466 -11.35 -14.80 -6.77
N GLY A 467 -12.47 -15.24 -6.19
CA GLY A 467 -12.49 -15.97 -4.92
C GLY A 467 -12.06 -15.12 -3.72
N THR A 468 -12.41 -13.83 -3.76
CA THR A 468 -12.06 -12.85 -2.72
C THR A 468 -13.27 -12.38 -1.96
N ILE A 469 -13.12 -12.28 -0.63
CA ILE A 469 -14.06 -11.62 0.26
C ILE A 469 -13.45 -10.28 0.69
N ILE A 470 -14.16 -9.19 0.42
CA ILE A 470 -13.87 -7.84 0.90
C ILE A 470 -14.92 -7.52 1.96
N ASP A 471 -14.56 -7.60 3.24
CA ASP A 471 -15.53 -7.55 4.34
C ASP A 471 -15.18 -6.53 5.44
N GLN A 472 -16.16 -5.74 5.89
CA GLN A 472 -16.00 -4.86 7.06
C GLN A 472 -14.83 -3.87 6.98
N ASN A 473 -14.37 -3.49 5.77
CA ASN A 473 -13.33 -2.48 5.62
C ASN A 473 -13.94 -1.08 5.71
N THR A 474 -13.14 -0.13 6.19
CA THR A 474 -13.45 1.31 6.13
C THR A 474 -12.49 1.95 5.15
N VAL A 475 -13.02 2.47 4.05
CA VAL A 475 -12.26 2.97 2.92
C VAL A 475 -12.66 4.42 2.67
N ALA A 476 -11.73 5.37 2.76
CA ALA A 476 -12.08 6.79 2.64
C ALA A 476 -11.08 7.66 1.88
N ASN A 477 -11.60 8.68 1.21
CA ASN A 477 -10.86 9.76 0.54
C ASN A 477 -10.04 9.30 -0.68
N GLY A 478 -10.56 9.56 -1.88
CA GLY A 478 -9.82 9.42 -3.13
C GLY A 478 -10.55 10.03 -4.33
N ASN A 479 -9.89 10.11 -5.47
CA ASN A 479 -10.44 10.74 -6.68
C ASN A 479 -10.86 9.74 -7.76
N TRP A 480 -10.85 8.44 -7.45
CA TRP A 480 -11.23 7.36 -8.37
C TRP A 480 -12.23 6.39 -7.72
N GLY A 481 -11.97 5.09 -7.72
CA GLY A 481 -12.82 4.07 -7.10
C GLY A 481 -12.48 3.79 -5.62
N GLY A 482 -13.48 3.75 -4.74
CA GLY A 482 -13.28 3.31 -3.36
C GLY A 482 -13.00 1.81 -3.29
N ILE A 483 -13.94 1.00 -3.77
CA ILE A 483 -13.72 -0.41 -4.12
C ILE A 483 -13.82 -0.52 -5.63
N PHE A 484 -12.71 -0.91 -6.27
CA PHE A 484 -12.62 -1.06 -7.70
C PHE A 484 -12.49 -2.54 -8.09
N LEU A 485 -13.43 -3.00 -8.91
CA LEU A 485 -13.52 -4.36 -9.44
C LEU A 485 -13.34 -4.29 -10.96
N HIS A 486 -12.17 -4.70 -11.44
CA HIS A 486 -11.82 -4.68 -12.86
C HIS A 486 -11.69 -6.10 -13.38
N ASN A 487 -12.47 -6.43 -14.43
CA ASN A 487 -12.42 -7.73 -15.11
C ASN A 487 -12.29 -8.91 -14.13
N THR A 488 -13.17 -8.98 -13.14
CA THR A 488 -13.07 -9.95 -12.05
C THR A 488 -14.42 -10.57 -11.73
N GLY A 489 -14.47 -11.67 -10.96
CA GLY A 489 -15.71 -12.37 -10.61
C GLY A 489 -15.52 -13.32 -9.42
N ASP A 490 -16.58 -13.96 -8.96
CA ASP A 490 -16.55 -14.80 -7.75
C ASP A 490 -16.07 -14.01 -6.51
N VAL A 491 -16.60 -12.79 -6.34
CA VAL A 491 -16.19 -11.83 -5.28
C VAL A 491 -17.36 -11.50 -4.38
N GLN A 492 -17.11 -11.47 -3.07
CA GLN A 492 -18.07 -10.98 -2.08
C GLN A 492 -17.58 -9.63 -1.54
N VAL A 493 -18.44 -8.62 -1.58
CA VAL A 493 -18.20 -7.30 -0.99
C VAL A 493 -19.27 -7.08 0.06
N THR A 494 -18.90 -7.20 1.33
CA THR A 494 -19.85 -7.24 2.44
C THR A 494 -19.54 -6.25 3.55
N SER A 495 -20.56 -5.57 4.07
CA SER A 495 -20.44 -4.75 5.29
C SER A 495 -19.34 -3.68 5.27
N ASN A 496 -18.87 -3.24 4.11
CA ASN A 496 -17.83 -2.20 4.01
C ASN A 496 -18.45 -0.81 4.16
N LEU A 497 -17.70 0.12 4.75
CA LEU A 497 -17.98 1.55 4.68
C LEU A 497 -17.03 2.18 3.68
N VAL A 498 -17.56 2.77 2.61
CA VAL A 498 -16.78 3.46 1.59
C VAL A 498 -17.26 4.90 1.48
N TYR A 499 -16.36 5.87 1.65
CA TYR A 499 -16.71 7.28 1.76
C TYR A 499 -15.77 8.19 0.96
N ASN A 500 -16.34 9.21 0.32
CA ASN A 500 -15.57 10.32 -0.28
C ASN A 500 -14.59 9.89 -1.40
N PHE A 501 -15.02 8.98 -2.25
CA PHE A 501 -14.41 8.69 -3.56
C PHE A 501 -15.22 9.30 -4.70
N ALA A 502 -14.63 9.47 -5.89
CA ALA A 502 -15.38 9.84 -7.09
C ALA A 502 -16.50 8.81 -7.38
N GLN A 503 -16.17 7.53 -7.21
CA GLN A 503 -17.11 6.41 -7.23
C GLN A 503 -16.86 5.53 -6.00
N GLN A 504 -17.86 5.33 -5.14
CA GLN A 504 -17.64 4.50 -3.95
C GLN A 504 -17.43 3.03 -4.36
N LEU A 505 -18.27 2.51 -5.23
CA LEU A 505 -18.11 1.23 -5.91
C LEU A 505 -17.90 1.45 -7.41
N LEU A 506 -16.82 0.92 -7.96
CA LEU A 506 -16.51 1.00 -9.38
C LEU A 506 -16.38 -0.41 -9.97
N PHE A 507 -17.07 -0.66 -11.07
CA PHE A 507 -16.85 -1.81 -11.93
C PHE A 507 -16.35 -1.36 -13.29
N VAL A 508 -15.34 -2.05 -13.80
CA VAL A 508 -14.92 -1.92 -15.20
C VAL A 508 -14.86 -3.31 -15.82
N VAL A 509 -15.59 -3.47 -16.92
CA VAL A 509 -15.80 -4.72 -17.64
C VAL A 509 -15.38 -4.53 -19.09
N GLU A 510 -14.18 -4.99 -19.39
CA GLU A 510 -13.56 -4.91 -20.72
C GLU A 510 -13.47 -6.27 -21.41
N SER A 511 -13.66 -7.37 -20.68
CA SER A 511 -13.80 -8.70 -21.26
C SER A 511 -15.11 -9.38 -20.83
N ALA A 512 -15.76 -10.03 -21.78
CA ALA A 512 -16.95 -10.84 -21.53
C ALA A 512 -16.61 -12.07 -20.67
N ASP A 513 -17.59 -12.59 -19.93
CA ASP A 513 -17.55 -13.82 -19.10
C ASP A 513 -16.70 -13.81 -17.81
N ILE A 514 -16.00 -12.73 -17.50
CA ILE A 514 -15.21 -12.66 -16.25
C ILE A 514 -16.02 -12.08 -15.07
N ASN A 515 -17.02 -11.24 -15.35
CA ASN A 515 -17.75 -10.44 -14.35
C ASN A 515 -19.04 -11.10 -13.85
N ARG A 516 -18.91 -12.22 -13.14
CA ARG A 516 -20.04 -13.02 -12.62
C ARG A 516 -19.86 -13.37 -11.15
N ASN A 517 -20.96 -13.81 -10.54
CA ASN A 517 -21.00 -14.37 -9.18
C ASN A 517 -20.56 -13.38 -8.10
N PHE A 518 -20.96 -12.11 -8.25
CA PHE A 518 -20.79 -11.12 -7.19
C PHE A 518 -21.85 -11.31 -6.09
N ILE A 519 -21.45 -11.07 -4.84
CA ILE A 519 -22.36 -10.85 -3.71
C ILE A 519 -22.01 -9.50 -3.11
N ILE A 520 -22.85 -8.49 -3.34
CA ILE A 520 -22.65 -7.13 -2.86
C ILE A 520 -23.76 -6.82 -1.84
N THR A 521 -23.47 -6.92 -0.54
CA THR A 521 -24.52 -6.76 0.47
C THR A 521 -24.07 -6.13 1.79
N GLY A 522 -24.96 -5.39 2.44
CA GLY A 522 -24.69 -4.76 3.74
C GLY A 522 -23.71 -3.58 3.71
N ASN A 523 -23.30 -3.14 2.52
CA ASN A 523 -22.30 -2.08 2.38
C ASN A 523 -22.93 -0.69 2.55
N ARG A 524 -22.12 0.27 2.99
CA ARG A 524 -22.44 1.70 3.06
C ARG A 524 -21.56 2.43 2.06
N PHE A 525 -22.12 2.76 0.91
CA PHE A 525 -21.48 3.58 -0.12
C PHE A 525 -21.95 5.02 0.04
N ILE A 526 -21.08 5.91 0.50
CA ILE A 526 -21.46 7.26 0.92
C ILE A 526 -20.69 8.32 0.12
N ALA A 527 -21.41 9.12 -0.66
CA ALA A 527 -20.85 10.29 -1.33
C ALA A 527 -20.74 11.46 -0.34
N ARG A 528 -19.65 12.23 -0.44
CA ARG A 528 -19.45 13.48 0.29
C ARG A 528 -20.00 14.68 -0.49
N THR A 529 -19.81 14.70 -1.82
CA THR A 529 -20.22 15.83 -2.67
C THR A 529 -21.36 15.45 -3.61
N ALA A 530 -22.02 16.45 -4.21
CA ALA A 530 -23.06 16.22 -5.22
C ALA A 530 -22.54 15.57 -6.51
N SER A 531 -21.26 15.73 -6.86
CA SER A 531 -20.70 15.14 -8.09
C SER A 531 -20.39 13.65 -7.93
N GLN A 532 -19.90 13.24 -6.76
CA GLN A 532 -19.49 11.86 -6.45
C GLN A 532 -20.66 10.88 -6.55
N LYS A 533 -20.41 9.68 -7.09
CA LYS A 533 -21.41 8.62 -7.32
C LYS A 533 -21.25 7.49 -6.30
N THR A 534 -22.32 6.79 -5.98
CA THR A 534 -22.25 5.65 -5.03
C THR A 534 -21.90 4.35 -5.72
N ALA A 535 -22.30 4.19 -6.99
CA ALA A 535 -21.85 3.07 -7.80
C ALA A 535 -21.71 3.48 -9.28
N GLN A 536 -20.69 2.98 -9.94
CA GLN A 536 -20.49 3.14 -11.38
C GLN A 536 -20.12 1.80 -12.01
N ILE A 537 -20.72 1.50 -13.17
CA ILE A 537 -20.49 0.28 -13.93
C ILE A 537 -20.12 0.67 -15.36
N ASN A 538 -18.87 0.40 -15.74
CA ASN A 538 -18.36 0.63 -17.08
C ASN A 538 -18.30 -0.70 -17.84
N LEU A 539 -19.00 -0.77 -18.97
CA LEU A 539 -19.10 -1.95 -19.83
C LEU A 539 -18.53 -1.60 -21.20
N ALA A 540 -17.27 -1.95 -21.46
CA ALA A 540 -16.68 -1.81 -22.80
C ALA A 540 -17.09 -2.95 -23.75
N VAL A 541 -17.58 -4.06 -23.19
CA VAL A 541 -18.23 -5.16 -23.93
C VAL A 541 -19.72 -5.22 -23.61
N LYS A 542 -20.50 -5.89 -24.47
CA LYS A 542 -21.92 -6.13 -24.22
C LYS A 542 -22.13 -7.16 -23.11
N ASP A 543 -21.93 -6.73 -21.88
CA ASP A 543 -22.17 -7.54 -20.68
C ASP A 543 -23.60 -7.39 -20.16
N ASP A 544 -24.12 -8.46 -19.56
CA ASP A 544 -25.48 -8.49 -19.02
C ASP A 544 -25.45 -8.21 -17.52
N ILE A 545 -25.75 -6.96 -17.13
CA ILE A 545 -25.78 -6.52 -15.72
C ILE A 545 -26.64 -7.46 -14.87
N LYS A 546 -27.76 -7.98 -15.41
CA LYS A 546 -28.66 -8.88 -14.69
C LYS A 546 -28.00 -10.20 -14.27
N LYS A 547 -26.85 -10.54 -14.85
CA LYS A 547 -26.08 -11.75 -14.57
C LYS A 547 -24.84 -11.50 -13.70
N MET A 548 -24.54 -10.26 -13.32
CA MET A 548 -23.34 -9.94 -12.54
C MET A 548 -23.36 -10.64 -11.17
N GLY A 549 -24.51 -10.71 -10.51
CA GLY A 549 -24.64 -11.38 -9.23
C GLY A 549 -25.80 -10.84 -8.40
N VAL A 550 -25.67 -10.94 -7.09
CA VAL A 550 -26.66 -10.47 -6.13
C VAL A 550 -26.19 -9.16 -5.51
N PHE A 551 -27.03 -8.14 -5.59
CA PHE A 551 -26.86 -6.86 -4.94
C PHE A 551 -28.09 -6.66 -4.07
N ASP A 552 -27.93 -6.53 -2.75
CA ASP A 552 -29.07 -6.34 -1.84
C ASP A 552 -28.63 -5.79 -0.47
N ASN A 553 -29.55 -5.16 0.26
CA ASN A 553 -29.31 -4.62 1.61
C ASN A 553 -28.12 -3.65 1.69
N ASN A 554 -27.85 -2.88 0.63
CA ASN A 554 -26.83 -1.84 0.62
C ASN A 554 -27.45 -0.47 0.94
N ILE A 555 -26.64 0.44 1.48
CA ILE A 555 -26.99 1.85 1.63
C ILE A 555 -26.19 2.62 0.60
N TYR A 556 -26.88 3.22 -0.37
CA TYR A 556 -26.31 4.12 -1.36
C TYR A 556 -26.65 5.55 -0.97
N ALA A 557 -25.84 6.15 -0.11
CA ALA A 557 -26.14 7.45 0.47
C ALA A 557 -25.48 8.58 -0.32
N ARG A 558 -26.30 9.51 -0.81
CA ARG A 558 -25.85 10.79 -1.36
C ARG A 558 -26.55 11.95 -0.65
N PRO A 559 -26.10 12.33 0.56
CA PRO A 559 -26.82 13.30 1.40
C PRO A 559 -27.04 14.68 0.77
N ILE A 560 -26.26 15.07 -0.24
CA ILE A 560 -26.37 16.38 -0.91
C ILE A 560 -27.29 16.34 -2.13
N ASP A 561 -27.18 15.30 -2.96
CA ASP A 561 -27.99 15.16 -4.17
C ASP A 561 -28.20 13.68 -4.45
N ASP A 562 -29.38 13.15 -4.15
CA ASP A 562 -29.68 11.72 -4.25
C ASP A 562 -30.44 11.32 -5.54
N ASN A 563 -30.42 12.20 -6.55
CA ASN A 563 -31.13 11.95 -7.81
C ASN A 563 -30.37 11.03 -8.78
N GLN A 564 -29.06 10.88 -8.62
CA GLN A 564 -28.18 10.10 -9.52
C GLN A 564 -27.27 9.16 -8.72
N THR A 565 -27.85 8.06 -8.23
CA THR A 565 -27.18 7.06 -7.38
C THR A 565 -26.18 6.21 -8.18
N PHE A 566 -26.57 5.77 -9.38
CA PHE A 566 -25.79 4.89 -10.24
C PHE A 566 -25.43 5.56 -11.56
N THR A 567 -24.25 5.24 -12.09
CA THR A 567 -23.88 5.53 -13.48
C THR A 567 -23.58 4.22 -14.20
N VAL A 568 -24.21 3.99 -15.34
CA VAL A 568 -23.91 2.88 -16.24
C VAL A 568 -23.34 3.43 -17.52
N PHE A 569 -22.06 3.19 -17.77
CA PHE A 569 -21.38 3.57 -19.00
C PHE A 569 -21.28 2.36 -19.93
N LYS A 570 -21.88 2.42 -21.11
CA LYS A 570 -21.79 1.36 -22.13
C LYS A 570 -20.92 1.86 -23.27
N GLY A 571 -19.65 1.45 -23.27
CA GLY A 571 -18.63 1.85 -24.25
C GLY A 571 -18.61 1.05 -25.55
N TYR A 572 -19.48 0.04 -25.70
CA TYR A 572 -19.64 -0.71 -26.94
C TYR A 572 -20.53 0.03 -27.97
N GLU A 573 -20.49 -0.38 -29.24
CA GLU A 573 -21.28 0.25 -30.33
C GLU A 573 -22.79 0.31 -29.99
N GLY A 574 -23.38 1.51 -30.10
CA GLY A 574 -24.77 1.77 -29.73
C GLY A 574 -25.02 1.83 -28.21
N GLY A 575 -23.99 1.70 -27.40
CA GLY A 575 -24.02 1.97 -25.96
C GLY A 575 -24.15 3.47 -25.66
N MET A 576 -24.69 3.76 -24.48
CA MET A 576 -24.84 5.13 -23.98
C MET A 576 -24.54 5.16 -22.48
N GLU A 577 -24.15 6.33 -21.99
CA GLU A 577 -24.12 6.61 -20.57
C GLU A 577 -25.55 6.82 -20.05
N THR A 578 -25.86 6.28 -18.87
CA THR A 578 -27.14 6.50 -18.20
C THR A 578 -26.91 6.69 -16.71
N ASN A 579 -27.47 7.76 -16.17
CA ASN A 579 -27.51 8.03 -14.74
C ASN A 579 -28.89 7.60 -14.21
N LEU A 580 -28.89 6.85 -13.11
CA LEU A 580 -30.09 6.24 -12.55
C LEU A 580 -30.19 6.55 -11.05
N SER A 581 -31.39 6.84 -10.60
CA SER A 581 -31.76 6.73 -9.19
C SER A 581 -31.77 5.26 -8.75
N LEU A 582 -31.79 5.01 -7.43
CA LEU A 582 -31.96 3.65 -6.90
C LEU A 582 -33.26 2.98 -7.36
N ASP A 583 -34.34 3.73 -7.53
CA ASP A 583 -35.65 3.15 -7.91
C ASP A 583 -35.66 2.74 -9.39
N GLU A 584 -35.05 3.54 -10.26
CA GLU A 584 -34.83 3.18 -11.66
C GLU A 584 -33.88 1.99 -11.79
N TRP A 585 -32.84 1.90 -10.95
CA TRP A 585 -31.95 0.74 -10.87
C TRP A 585 -32.71 -0.54 -10.47
N LYS A 586 -33.48 -0.48 -9.39
CA LYS A 586 -34.35 -1.58 -8.91
C LYS A 586 -35.30 -2.05 -10.00
N ALA A 587 -36.02 -1.12 -10.64
CA ALA A 587 -36.99 -1.43 -11.68
C ALA A 587 -36.34 -1.97 -12.97
N GLY A 588 -35.21 -1.39 -13.39
CA GLY A 588 -34.53 -1.76 -14.63
C GLY A 588 -33.81 -3.10 -14.57
N PHE A 589 -33.16 -3.39 -13.43
CA PHE A 589 -32.28 -4.56 -13.28
C PHE A 589 -32.81 -5.66 -12.37
N ALA A 590 -33.86 -5.40 -11.59
CA ALA A 590 -34.38 -6.31 -10.56
C ALA A 590 -33.31 -6.70 -9.53
N MET A 591 -32.53 -5.71 -9.10
CA MET A 591 -31.47 -5.81 -8.10
C MET A 591 -31.72 -4.84 -6.94
N ASP A 592 -31.02 -5.03 -5.82
CA ASP A 592 -31.02 -4.10 -4.70
C ASP A 592 -32.40 -3.91 -4.04
N ALA A 593 -33.26 -4.94 -4.05
CA ALA A 593 -34.65 -4.85 -3.62
C ALA A 593 -34.82 -4.22 -2.21
N ASN A 594 -33.96 -4.58 -1.27
CA ASN A 594 -33.96 -4.11 0.11
C ASN A 594 -32.90 -3.02 0.38
N SER A 595 -32.22 -2.54 -0.65
CA SER A 595 -31.26 -1.44 -0.51
C SER A 595 -31.98 -0.11 -0.39
N VAL A 596 -31.34 0.86 0.27
CA VAL A 596 -31.93 2.17 0.58
C VAL A 596 -31.00 3.32 0.19
N LYS A 597 -31.61 4.48 -0.05
CA LYS A 597 -30.96 5.78 -0.24
C LYS A 597 -30.53 6.39 1.10
N SER A 598 -29.99 7.60 1.08
CA SER A 598 -29.72 8.32 2.33
C SER A 598 -31.03 8.71 3.03
N LYS A 599 -31.19 8.36 4.31
CA LYS A 599 -32.33 8.82 5.13
C LYS A 599 -32.09 10.20 5.76
N VAL A 600 -30.99 10.88 5.40
CA VAL A 600 -30.60 12.21 5.89
C VAL A 600 -30.08 13.05 4.72
N LYS A 601 -30.50 14.31 4.62
CA LYS A 601 -30.01 15.28 3.64
C LYS A 601 -29.21 16.41 4.29
N THR A 602 -28.32 17.00 3.52
CA THR A 602 -27.61 18.25 3.83
C THR A 602 -27.37 19.01 2.53
N ASP A 603 -27.21 20.32 2.59
CA ASP A 603 -26.90 21.18 1.43
C ASP A 603 -25.39 21.45 1.27
N GLN A 604 -24.60 21.21 2.33
CA GLN A 604 -23.15 21.44 2.36
C GLN A 604 -22.40 20.18 2.78
N ASP A 605 -21.24 19.95 2.17
CA ASP A 605 -20.34 18.85 2.54
C ASP A 605 -19.68 19.08 3.91
N SER A 606 -19.53 20.34 4.33
CA SER A 606 -19.03 20.73 5.65
C SER A 606 -19.89 20.24 6.83
N ASN A 607 -21.15 19.88 6.56
CA ASN A 607 -22.03 19.25 7.55
C ASN A 607 -21.78 17.75 7.71
N ILE A 608 -20.95 17.15 6.84
CA ILE A 608 -20.60 15.74 6.87
C ILE A 608 -19.28 15.58 7.62
N ARG A 609 -19.27 14.69 8.61
CA ARG A 609 -18.12 14.37 9.44
C ARG A 609 -17.82 12.88 9.33
N PHE A 610 -16.57 12.54 9.06
CA PHE A 610 -16.09 11.17 9.05
C PHE A 610 -15.16 10.94 10.23
N GLU A 611 -15.36 9.84 10.94
CA GLU A 611 -14.52 9.41 12.05
C GLU A 611 -14.19 7.93 11.88
N TYR A 612 -13.00 7.53 12.33
CA TYR A 612 -12.53 6.15 12.22
C TYR A 612 -11.71 5.73 13.43
N ASN A 613 -11.52 4.43 13.57
CA ASN A 613 -10.72 3.83 14.62
C ASN A 613 -9.96 2.62 14.07
N TYR A 614 -8.63 2.68 14.10
CA TYR A 614 -7.73 1.60 13.67
C TYR A 614 -7.03 0.92 14.86
N SER A 615 -7.48 1.17 16.09
CA SER A 615 -6.98 0.47 17.27
C SER A 615 -7.74 -0.84 17.52
N ASP A 616 -7.19 -1.70 18.38
CA ASP A 616 -7.81 -2.96 18.78
C ASP A 616 -8.99 -2.80 19.77
N GLN A 617 -9.28 -1.58 20.22
CA GLN A 617 -10.31 -1.29 21.22
C GLN A 617 -11.36 -0.33 20.67
N GLU A 618 -12.57 -0.31 21.23
CA GLU A 618 -13.57 0.71 20.90
C GLU A 618 -13.05 2.11 21.26
N SER A 619 -13.21 3.06 20.33
CA SER A 619 -12.90 4.47 20.53
C SER A 619 -14.17 5.27 20.81
N THR A 620 -14.07 6.31 21.65
CA THR A 620 -15.17 7.25 21.92
C THR A 620 -14.76 8.64 21.49
N VAL A 621 -15.45 9.17 20.49
CA VAL A 621 -15.19 10.52 19.94
C VAL A 621 -16.25 11.50 20.48
N PRO A 622 -15.86 12.58 21.18
CA PRO A 622 -16.82 13.58 21.63
C PRO A 622 -17.39 14.41 20.46
N ILE A 623 -18.67 14.75 20.56
CA ILE A 623 -19.38 15.61 19.59
C ILE A 623 -20.20 16.67 20.35
N SER A 624 -20.24 17.90 19.82
CA SER A 624 -20.92 19.05 20.44
C SER A 624 -22.29 19.37 19.84
N SER A 625 -22.62 18.78 18.69
CA SER A 625 -23.86 19.00 17.96
C SER A 625 -24.65 17.69 17.84
N LEU A 626 -25.91 17.79 17.42
CA LEU A 626 -26.71 16.63 17.07
C LEU A 626 -26.33 16.16 15.66
N TYR A 627 -25.91 14.92 15.56
CA TYR A 627 -25.60 14.25 14.31
C TYR A 627 -26.50 13.04 14.12
N SER A 628 -26.63 12.62 12.86
CA SER A 628 -27.17 11.32 12.49
C SER A 628 -26.20 10.62 11.56
N ASP A 629 -26.13 9.29 11.57
CA ASP A 629 -25.60 8.59 10.39
C ASP A 629 -26.62 8.62 9.24
N VAL A 630 -26.19 8.13 8.07
CA VAL A 630 -27.04 8.10 6.86
C VAL A 630 -28.24 7.15 6.97
N ALA A 631 -28.34 6.37 8.05
CA ALA A 631 -29.42 5.44 8.36
C ALA A 631 -30.23 5.87 9.59
N VAL A 632 -30.26 7.18 9.89
CA VAL A 632 -31.04 7.83 10.96
C VAL A 632 -30.69 7.41 12.40
N LYS A 633 -29.53 6.81 12.64
CA LYS A 633 -29.05 6.62 14.02
C LYS A 633 -28.46 7.92 14.55
N ARG A 634 -28.97 8.38 15.70
CA ARG A 634 -28.62 9.69 16.29
C ARG A 634 -27.46 9.65 17.27
N TYR A 635 -26.75 10.77 17.32
CA TYR A 635 -25.61 11.00 18.20
C TYR A 635 -25.64 12.43 18.71
N SER A 636 -25.60 12.63 20.04
CA SER A 636 -25.79 13.96 20.66
C SER A 636 -24.76 14.32 21.74
N SER A 637 -23.75 13.47 21.98
CA SER A 637 -22.69 13.72 22.97
C SER A 637 -21.38 13.03 22.64
N ASN A 638 -21.45 11.77 22.21
CA ASN A 638 -20.29 11.04 21.73
C ASN A 638 -20.70 10.05 20.63
N VAL A 639 -19.68 9.56 19.91
CA VAL A 639 -19.80 8.47 18.96
C VAL A 639 -18.83 7.37 19.36
N LYS A 640 -19.37 6.17 19.56
CA LYS A 640 -18.59 4.97 19.81
C LYS A 640 -18.26 4.30 18.48
N ILE A 641 -16.98 4.07 18.24
CA ILE A 641 -16.45 3.53 16.99
C ILE A 641 -15.72 2.22 17.33
N PRO A 642 -16.26 1.06 16.94
CA PRO A 642 -15.62 -0.23 17.14
C PRO A 642 -14.19 -0.28 16.59
N ALA A 643 -13.41 -1.26 17.07
CA ALA A 643 -12.08 -1.54 16.55
C ALA A 643 -12.11 -1.77 15.02
N TYR A 644 -11.18 -1.17 14.30
CA TYR A 644 -11.07 -1.22 12.83
C TYR A 644 -12.38 -0.94 12.09
N SER A 645 -13.02 0.17 12.44
CA SER A 645 -14.24 0.62 11.78
C SER A 645 -14.28 2.15 11.62
N GLY A 646 -15.28 2.64 10.91
CA GLY A 646 -15.56 4.06 10.78
C GLY A 646 -17.04 4.37 10.78
N VAL A 647 -17.34 5.66 10.81
CA VAL A 647 -18.70 6.20 10.82
C VAL A 647 -18.72 7.51 10.04
N VAL A 648 -19.76 7.70 9.24
CA VAL A 648 -20.06 8.97 8.58
C VAL A 648 -21.31 9.56 9.22
N LEU A 649 -21.18 10.80 9.65
CA LEU A 649 -22.17 11.57 10.38
C LEU A 649 -22.58 12.77 9.54
N VAL A 650 -23.87 13.11 9.57
CA VAL A 650 -24.44 14.30 8.97
C VAL A 650 -25.04 15.13 10.09
N SER A 651 -24.66 16.41 10.17
CA SER A 651 -25.21 17.34 11.15
C SER A 651 -26.70 17.52 10.91
N ILE A 652 -27.52 17.43 11.96
CA ILE A 652 -28.97 17.62 11.90
C ILE A 652 -29.44 18.64 12.94
N PRO A 653 -30.53 19.40 12.66
CA PRO A 653 -31.06 20.34 13.62
C PRO A 653 -31.75 19.62 14.79
N LYS A 654 -31.63 20.20 15.98
CA LYS A 654 -32.39 19.77 17.16
C LYS A 654 -33.79 20.39 17.12
N LEU A 655 -34.79 19.58 16.80
CA LEU A 655 -36.18 20.02 16.67
C LEU A 655 -37.06 19.44 17.79
N SER A 656 -38.03 20.23 18.26
CA SER A 656 -39.07 19.73 19.19
C SER A 656 -40.16 18.93 18.47
N VAL A 657 -40.43 19.28 17.20
CA VAL A 657 -41.36 18.62 16.29
C VAL A 657 -40.75 18.64 14.88
N VAL A 658 -40.77 17.50 14.20
CA VAL A 658 -40.39 17.36 12.79
C VAL A 658 -41.66 17.53 11.96
N GLU A 659 -41.66 18.46 11.02
CA GLU A 659 -42.87 18.85 10.29
C GLU A 659 -42.73 18.54 8.79
N SER A 660 -43.82 18.14 8.13
CA SER A 660 -43.80 18.01 6.68
C SER A 660 -43.73 19.39 6.01
N THR A 661 -42.83 19.56 5.04
CA THR A 661 -42.63 20.79 4.26
C THR A 661 -43.34 20.76 2.91
N GLY A 662 -43.99 19.65 2.58
CA GLY A 662 -44.84 19.47 1.40
C GLY A 662 -45.57 18.12 1.44
N SER A 663 -46.14 17.72 0.29
CA SER A 663 -46.67 16.38 0.04
C SER A 663 -45.60 15.49 -0.61
N GLY A 664 -45.63 14.19 -0.35
CA GLY A 664 -44.66 13.24 -0.91
C GLY A 664 -44.56 11.94 -0.11
N ASP A 665 -43.49 11.19 -0.33
CA ASP A 665 -43.28 9.90 0.32
C ASP A 665 -42.55 10.08 1.66
N TRP A 666 -42.94 9.29 2.65
CA TRP A 666 -42.43 9.38 4.02
C TRP A 666 -40.90 9.22 4.10
N ASP A 667 -40.34 8.35 3.27
CA ASP A 667 -38.92 8.00 3.24
C ASP A 667 -38.02 9.10 2.63
N GLN A 668 -38.60 10.19 2.12
CA GLN A 668 -37.85 11.30 1.54
C GLN A 668 -37.38 12.26 2.64
N PRO A 669 -36.07 12.34 2.96
CA PRO A 669 -35.56 13.33 3.93
C PRO A 669 -35.81 14.78 3.47
N GLY A 670 -35.98 14.97 2.16
CA GLY A 670 -36.42 16.19 1.49
C GLY A 670 -37.66 16.85 2.10
N LEU A 671 -38.62 16.01 2.49
CA LEU A 671 -39.98 16.34 2.88
C LEU A 671 -40.10 16.87 4.32
N TRP A 672 -39.06 16.69 5.13
CA TRP A 672 -39.13 16.92 6.57
C TRP A 672 -38.30 18.14 6.98
N SER A 673 -38.82 18.94 7.90
CA SER A 673 -38.18 20.18 8.37
C SER A 673 -36.80 19.97 9.00
N GLY A 674 -36.51 18.74 9.45
CA GLY A 674 -35.21 18.35 9.97
C GLY A 674 -34.19 17.95 8.91
N GLY A 675 -34.61 17.75 7.66
CA GLY A 675 -33.75 17.17 6.63
C GLY A 675 -33.40 15.71 6.89
N TYR A 676 -34.23 14.96 7.59
CA TYR A 676 -34.06 13.53 7.83
C TYR A 676 -35.43 12.86 7.92
N VAL A 677 -35.48 11.57 7.61
CA VAL A 677 -36.70 10.76 7.77
C VAL A 677 -37.01 10.62 9.27
N PRO A 678 -38.23 10.97 9.73
CA PRO A 678 -38.57 10.89 11.13
C PRO A 678 -38.46 9.47 11.67
N GLY A 679 -37.91 9.36 12.88
CA GLY A 679 -37.68 8.08 13.54
C GLY A 679 -38.31 8.00 14.93
N PRO A 680 -37.95 6.95 15.71
CA PRO A 680 -38.55 6.64 17.01
C PRO A 680 -38.48 7.78 18.03
N GLU A 681 -37.50 8.66 17.94
CA GLU A 681 -37.31 9.77 18.87
C GLU A 681 -38.18 11.01 18.54
N ASP A 682 -38.83 11.04 17.38
CA ASP A 682 -39.45 12.24 16.84
C ASP A 682 -40.92 12.38 17.18
N ALA A 683 -41.30 13.59 17.57
CA ALA A 683 -42.69 14.03 17.41
C ALA A 683 -42.84 14.58 15.99
N VAL A 684 -43.75 14.00 15.22
CA VAL A 684 -43.99 14.34 13.82
C VAL A 684 -45.30 15.08 13.68
N ARG A 685 -45.32 16.15 12.89
CA ARG A 685 -46.54 16.84 12.46
C ARG A 685 -46.64 16.83 10.94
N ILE A 686 -47.75 16.32 10.42
CA ILE A 686 -48.11 16.51 9.02
C ILE A 686 -48.90 17.82 8.94
N ASN A 687 -48.35 18.79 8.22
CA ASN A 687 -48.94 20.12 8.07
C ASN A 687 -50.19 20.08 7.19
N LYS A 688 -51.11 21.04 7.42
CA LYS A 688 -52.37 21.18 6.68
C LYS A 688 -52.13 21.16 5.17
N GLU A 689 -53.02 20.52 4.41
CA GLU A 689 -52.97 20.34 2.95
C GLU A 689 -51.87 19.41 2.43
N HIS A 690 -51.00 18.88 3.31
CA HIS A 690 -49.99 17.92 2.90
C HIS A 690 -50.56 16.49 2.90
N ILE A 691 -50.20 15.73 1.87
CA ILE A 691 -50.54 14.32 1.69
C ILE A 691 -49.22 13.54 1.74
N ILE A 692 -49.09 12.66 2.73
CA ILE A 692 -47.89 11.83 2.91
C ILE A 692 -48.21 10.38 2.59
N GLN A 693 -47.39 9.75 1.74
CA GLN A 693 -47.51 8.34 1.40
C GLN A 693 -46.51 7.51 2.21
N VAL A 694 -46.93 6.33 2.67
CA VAL A 694 -46.16 5.42 3.51
C VAL A 694 -46.21 4.02 2.93
N ASP A 695 -45.07 3.51 2.50
CA ASP A 695 -44.88 2.17 1.93
C ASP A 695 -44.00 1.25 2.82
N GLU A 696 -43.68 1.70 4.03
CA GLU A 696 -42.99 0.92 5.05
C GLU A 696 -43.70 1.05 6.41
N ASP A 697 -43.43 0.12 7.33
CA ASP A 697 -43.83 0.31 8.73
C ASP A 697 -43.03 1.47 9.32
N ILE A 698 -43.72 2.43 9.95
CA ILE A 698 -43.08 3.64 10.50
C ILE A 698 -43.16 3.65 12.02
N VAL A 699 -42.07 4.09 12.65
CA VAL A 699 -41.94 4.18 14.11
C VAL A 699 -41.61 5.61 14.50
N THR A 700 -42.46 6.24 15.32
CA THR A 700 -42.26 7.61 15.82
C THR A 700 -42.68 7.75 17.27
N ARG A 701 -42.15 8.74 17.99
CA ARG A 701 -42.57 9.03 19.39
C ARG A 701 -44.02 9.49 19.45
N LYS A 702 -44.43 10.30 18.47
CA LYS A 702 -45.79 10.81 18.29
C LYS A 702 -45.98 11.22 16.83
N ILE A 703 -47.16 11.01 16.28
CA ILE A 703 -47.59 11.58 15.00
C ILE A 703 -48.86 12.42 15.19
N ASP A 704 -48.88 13.60 14.60
CA ASP A 704 -49.99 14.55 14.61
C ASP A 704 -50.35 14.90 13.15
N VAL A 705 -51.53 14.49 12.70
CA VAL A 705 -52.02 14.78 11.34
C VAL A 705 -52.94 15.99 11.46
N SER A 706 -52.48 17.15 10.98
CA SER A 706 -53.23 18.40 11.10
C SER A 706 -54.57 18.30 10.37
N ALA A 707 -55.55 19.10 10.80
CA ALA A 707 -56.84 19.17 10.11
C ALA A 707 -56.65 19.54 8.62
N GLY A 708 -57.13 18.67 7.72
CA GLY A 708 -56.96 18.82 6.27
C GLY A 708 -55.64 18.28 5.72
N ALA A 709 -54.85 17.54 6.50
CA ALA A 709 -53.72 16.74 6.04
C ALA A 709 -54.11 15.26 5.91
N GLU A 710 -53.38 14.52 5.08
CA GLU A 710 -53.63 13.10 4.82
C GLU A 710 -52.37 12.26 5.00
N LEU A 711 -52.55 11.05 5.53
CA LEU A 711 -51.51 10.03 5.66
C LEU A 711 -52.01 8.74 5.02
N HIS A 712 -51.45 8.37 3.87
CA HIS A 712 -51.88 7.25 3.05
C HIS A 712 -50.90 6.09 3.15
N PHE A 713 -51.41 4.89 3.46
CA PHE A 713 -50.60 3.68 3.49
C PHE A 713 -50.72 2.94 2.16
N LEU A 714 -49.59 2.75 1.48
CA LEU A 714 -49.47 2.01 0.23
C LEU A 714 -49.34 0.51 0.54
N GLY A 715 -50.44 -0.09 1.02
CA GLY A 715 -50.47 -1.50 1.42
C GLY A 715 -50.74 -1.67 2.91
N ASN A 716 -50.35 -2.82 3.46
CA ASN A 716 -50.64 -3.21 4.84
C ASN A 716 -49.50 -2.77 5.79
N HIS A 717 -49.30 -1.46 5.92
CA HIS A 717 -48.29 -0.86 6.78
C HIS A 717 -48.89 -0.26 8.06
N LYS A 718 -48.08 -0.13 9.11
CA LYS A 718 -48.51 0.34 10.43
C LYS A 718 -47.67 1.50 10.93
N VAL A 719 -48.31 2.35 11.73
CA VAL A 719 -47.63 3.30 12.61
C VAL A 719 -47.47 2.67 13.97
N GLN A 720 -46.23 2.49 14.40
CA GLN A 720 -45.90 2.07 15.76
C GLN A 720 -45.47 3.31 16.56
N LYS A 721 -46.00 3.42 17.77
CA LYS A 721 -45.55 4.42 18.72
C LYS A 721 -44.32 3.87 19.43
N ALA A 722 -43.21 4.60 19.40
CA ALA A 722 -42.04 4.27 20.20
C ALA A 722 -42.42 4.36 21.69
N GLU A 723 -42.10 3.32 22.46
CA GLU A 723 -42.33 3.27 23.91
C GLU A 723 -41.43 4.24 24.68
#